data_AF-A0A935GM98-F1
#
_entry.id   AF-A0A935GM98-F1
#
_cell.length_a   1.000
_cell.length_b   1.000
_cell.length_c   1.000
_cell.angle_alpha   90.00
_cell.angle_beta   90.00
_cell.angle_gamma   90.00
#
_symmetry.space_group_name_H-M   'P 1'
#
loop_
_entity.id
_entity.type
_entity.pdbx_description
1 polymer ?
#
loop_
_entity_poly.entity_id
_entity_poly.type
_entity_poly.pdbx_seq_one_letter_code
_entity_poly.pdbx_strand_id
1 'polypeptide(L)'
;MFAMTRWGTLGDLATAAFMIAAITGVALAVPYDPADGFGSLATILLANPAAVFFRNLHYWSAQACLVLTLAHVWDRLRTPGERRVDKGVWLRLALTLPLVFFIMLSGFLLRGDADARQALRIVTEATTQVPLAGPMLSTFLFGATERLELVYVQHAATATIVVWLFIVEHARRVWPRRAAFVAVLVATGAVSLFLSPGLHDGVDPVVKGPWYFLGLQEILHWTPWPLAAVVAGVAAVAVFHALRAMRPDRAMRVKAALLVLAAFYGGLCAAGAFLRGENWAFAPGLPTSAGNPVPGFVFASRPEVPVPVPVALGRPEGCLVCHRGVTGLGDAHRPEAVGCASCHGGDTLTLDKARAHARMATIPGNLATAKAGCGQGACHAAVIPRMERSVMTTMSGIVGVNRMVLGEQTPEEAAKPAHIAAIGQSPADTHLRQLCALCHLGAVKTKLGPNDEGTRGGGCNACHLVYDAAALEALRRYEAEKKTGTAKAPTAHPALSLDIGNGQCFSCHSRSGRIATSYEGWHELHETPAQAKGPEKLPASRYRIVEEDRYFERQLPDIHHERGLDCIDCHTSTEVMGDGMVHARKRGQMRVACIDCHAPAGKPLPTLPASGLDPESKRILASRKWPGPAAPSYGRTASGEALVNVLVDAAGLPAMVRKRTGERRELKATAKVCVEGRGHERLSCGSCHTAWAPRCNTCHTAYDPKGTGFDFLTGAEVKGEWVEKSGPFVADLPTLGVRRVEAAGAAPRESVDTFVPGMILTVDVPEADGKPAHSVFRRLYAHLEPHTTRREVRSCKSCHNDPVALGYGKGRLRYEIRGASGRWRFTPAEPPLPADGLPADAWIPFLGTRDGMVSTRDDVRPFTVEEQRRILLVGACLSCHDERSAPMRGSVRDFKSALARRSPKCVLPAGS
;
A
#
# COMPACT_ATOMS: atom_id res chain seq x y z
N MET A 1 4.38 -50.17 -32.70
CA MET A 1 5.69 -50.81 -32.46
C MET A 1 6.74 -49.80 -32.93
N PHE A 2 7.32 -49.00 -32.03
CA PHE A 2 8.42 -48.11 -32.45
C PHE A 2 9.63 -48.98 -32.74
N ALA A 3 10.13 -48.90 -33.97
CA ALA A 3 11.25 -49.69 -34.47
C ALA A 3 12.46 -49.58 -33.52
N MET A 4 13.22 -50.67 -33.36
CA MET A 4 14.55 -50.62 -32.74
C MET A 4 15.36 -49.55 -33.47
N THR A 5 15.52 -48.39 -32.85
CA THR A 5 16.39 -47.35 -33.39
C THR A 5 17.85 -47.78 -33.20
N ARG A 6 18.78 -47.12 -33.90
CA ARG A 6 20.23 -47.27 -33.68
C ARG A 6 20.66 -47.08 -32.21
N TRP A 7 19.79 -46.49 -31.39
CA TRP A 7 20.04 -46.07 -30.02
C TRP A 7 19.45 -47.01 -28.96
N GLY A 8 18.70 -48.06 -29.36
CA GLY A 8 18.10 -49.05 -28.45
C GLY A 8 16.60 -48.85 -28.18
N THR A 9 16.10 -49.49 -27.12
CA THR A 9 14.70 -49.39 -26.68
C THR A 9 14.48 -48.22 -25.71
N LEU A 10 13.22 -47.79 -25.48
CA LEU A 10 12.91 -46.77 -24.46
C LEU A 10 13.44 -47.14 -23.07
N GLY A 11 13.48 -48.43 -22.71
CA GLY A 11 14.05 -48.90 -21.46
C GLY A 11 15.59 -48.76 -21.40
N ASP A 12 16.28 -48.97 -22.54
CA ASP A 12 17.73 -48.71 -22.63
C ASP A 12 18.03 -47.22 -22.43
N LEU A 13 17.21 -46.33 -22.99
CA LEU A 13 17.32 -44.87 -22.82
C LEU A 13 16.99 -44.42 -21.38
N ALA A 14 15.94 -44.97 -20.77
CA ALA A 14 15.56 -44.68 -19.38
C ALA A 14 16.67 -45.11 -18.39
N THR A 15 17.27 -46.28 -18.62
CA THR A 15 18.40 -46.79 -17.83
C THR A 15 19.64 -45.90 -18.01
N ALA A 16 19.91 -45.45 -19.23
CA ALA A 16 20.98 -44.48 -19.50
C ALA A 16 20.78 -43.17 -18.75
N ALA A 17 19.56 -42.60 -18.79
CA ALA A 17 19.22 -41.38 -18.08
C ALA A 17 19.38 -41.53 -16.55
N PHE A 18 18.91 -42.64 -15.98
CA PHE A 18 19.10 -42.96 -14.56
C PHE A 18 20.59 -43.03 -14.17
N MET A 19 21.41 -43.73 -14.96
CA MET A 19 22.84 -43.86 -14.67
C MET A 19 23.59 -42.52 -14.76
N ILE A 20 23.25 -41.67 -15.75
CA ILE A 20 23.83 -40.33 -15.86
C ILE A 20 23.42 -39.48 -14.64
N ALA A 21 22.16 -39.53 -14.21
CA ALA A 21 21.71 -38.83 -13.00
C ALA A 21 22.48 -39.33 -11.77
N ALA A 22 22.63 -40.64 -11.58
CA ALA A 22 23.36 -41.20 -10.44
C ALA A 22 24.85 -40.75 -10.42
N ILE A 23 25.56 -40.84 -11.55
CA ILE A 23 26.97 -40.43 -11.65
C ILE A 23 27.14 -38.94 -11.37
N THR A 24 26.28 -38.10 -11.94
CA THR A 24 26.32 -36.66 -11.71
C THR A 24 25.91 -36.29 -10.28
N GLY A 25 25.04 -37.08 -9.64
CA GLY A 25 24.70 -36.93 -8.21
C GLY A 25 25.90 -37.16 -7.30
N VAL A 26 26.74 -38.16 -7.60
CA VAL A 26 28.01 -38.38 -6.88
C VAL A 26 28.95 -37.19 -7.04
N ALA A 27 29.03 -36.59 -8.23
CA ALA A 27 29.84 -35.38 -8.45
C ALA A 27 29.32 -34.18 -7.64
N LEU A 28 28.01 -34.09 -7.42
CA LEU A 28 27.39 -33.02 -6.61
C LEU A 28 27.47 -33.25 -5.11
N ALA A 29 27.73 -34.48 -4.66
CA ALA A 29 27.87 -34.79 -3.23
C ALA A 29 29.02 -34.05 -2.56
N VAL A 30 30.02 -33.59 -3.32
CA VAL A 30 31.18 -32.84 -2.81
C VAL A 30 30.84 -31.37 -2.53
N PRO A 31 30.29 -30.58 -3.48
CA PRO A 31 29.97 -29.18 -3.23
C PRO A 31 28.61 -28.93 -2.54
N TYR A 32 27.78 -29.96 -2.36
CA TYR A 32 26.47 -29.85 -1.70
C TYR A 32 26.57 -30.10 -0.20
N ASP A 33 25.93 -29.25 0.60
CA ASP A 33 25.82 -29.41 2.05
C ASP A 33 24.35 -29.66 2.44
N PRO A 34 23.99 -30.85 2.98
CA PRO A 34 22.62 -31.12 3.42
C PRO A 34 22.21 -30.31 4.66
N ALA A 35 23.14 -29.73 5.42
CA ALA A 35 22.81 -28.82 6.52
C ALA A 35 22.39 -27.42 6.03
N ASP A 36 22.89 -27.00 4.86
CA ASP A 36 22.53 -25.76 4.16
C ASP A 36 22.31 -26.02 2.66
N GLY A 37 21.22 -26.75 2.35
CA GLY A 37 20.92 -27.16 0.99
C GLY A 37 20.72 -25.98 0.03
N PHE A 38 20.11 -24.88 0.50
CA PHE A 38 19.86 -23.71 -0.34
C PHE A 38 21.13 -22.86 -0.53
N GLY A 39 21.87 -22.57 0.54
CA GLY A 39 23.08 -21.75 0.47
C GLY A 39 24.22 -22.43 -0.29
N SER A 40 24.39 -23.76 -0.15
CA SER A 40 25.37 -24.52 -0.95
C SER A 40 25.03 -24.51 -2.44
N LEU A 41 23.75 -24.69 -2.82
CA LEU A 41 23.34 -24.58 -4.21
C LEU A 41 23.47 -23.16 -4.77
N ALA A 42 23.18 -22.13 -3.98
CA ALA A 42 23.42 -20.74 -4.37
C ALA A 42 24.92 -20.46 -4.59
N THR A 43 25.78 -21.00 -3.73
CA THR A 43 27.24 -20.93 -3.90
C THR A 43 27.69 -21.62 -5.19
N ILE A 44 27.15 -22.81 -5.49
CA ILE A 44 27.38 -23.48 -6.78
C ILE A 44 26.97 -22.57 -7.94
N LEU A 45 25.74 -22.02 -7.89
CA LEU A 45 25.20 -21.17 -8.95
C LEU A 45 26.01 -19.91 -9.19
N LEU A 46 26.55 -19.29 -8.14
CA LEU A 46 27.28 -18.01 -8.25
C LEU A 46 28.77 -18.23 -8.56
N ALA A 47 29.42 -19.19 -7.89
CA ALA A 47 30.89 -19.30 -7.85
C ALA A 47 31.49 -20.50 -8.61
N ASN A 48 30.72 -21.55 -8.96
CA ASN A 48 31.28 -22.79 -9.51
C ASN A 48 30.59 -23.26 -10.81
N PRO A 49 30.99 -22.74 -12.00
CA PRO A 49 30.41 -23.13 -13.28
C PRO A 49 30.46 -24.63 -13.58
N ALA A 50 31.53 -25.33 -13.18
CA ALA A 50 31.63 -26.78 -13.39
C ALA A 50 30.57 -27.54 -12.58
N ALA A 51 30.39 -27.18 -11.30
CA ALA A 51 29.33 -27.75 -10.47
C ALA A 51 27.92 -27.38 -10.99
N VAL A 52 27.73 -26.18 -11.57
CA VAL A 52 26.48 -25.83 -12.26
C VAL A 52 26.20 -26.78 -13.43
N PHE A 53 27.20 -27.09 -14.26
CA PHE A 53 27.03 -28.03 -15.36
C PHE A 53 26.60 -29.42 -14.85
N PHE A 54 27.28 -29.96 -13.83
CA PHE A 54 26.90 -31.25 -13.24
C PHE A 54 25.51 -31.22 -12.59
N ARG A 55 25.13 -30.11 -11.96
CA ARG A 55 23.77 -29.89 -11.41
C ARG A 55 22.71 -29.91 -12.51
N ASN A 56 22.96 -29.18 -13.59
CA ASN A 56 22.06 -29.14 -14.73
C ASN A 56 21.92 -30.53 -15.37
N LEU A 57 23.04 -31.23 -15.56
CA LEU A 57 23.06 -32.57 -16.14
C LEU A 57 22.33 -33.57 -15.24
N HIS A 58 22.51 -33.50 -13.93
CA HIS A 58 21.76 -34.28 -12.96
C HIS A 58 20.25 -34.05 -13.09
N TYR A 59 19.81 -32.79 -13.08
CA TYR A 59 18.40 -32.44 -13.21
C TYR A 59 17.80 -32.93 -14.54
N TRP A 60 18.41 -32.60 -15.68
CA TRP A 60 17.85 -32.93 -16.99
C TRP A 60 17.86 -34.43 -17.28
N SER A 61 18.89 -35.15 -16.82
CA SER A 61 18.90 -36.62 -16.90
C SER A 61 17.86 -37.26 -15.98
N ALA A 62 17.59 -36.69 -14.80
CA ALA A 62 16.49 -37.13 -13.94
C ALA A 62 15.10 -36.87 -14.58
N GLN A 63 14.88 -35.71 -15.21
CA GLN A 63 13.65 -35.43 -15.96
C GLN A 63 13.47 -36.41 -17.13
N ALA A 64 14.54 -36.64 -17.90
CA ALA A 64 14.54 -37.61 -18.99
C ALA A 64 14.26 -39.02 -18.48
N CYS A 65 14.82 -39.42 -17.34
CA CYS A 65 14.58 -40.71 -16.71
C CYS A 65 13.09 -40.91 -16.41
N LEU A 66 12.43 -39.92 -15.78
CA LEU A 66 10.99 -40.01 -15.47
C LEU A 66 10.16 -40.14 -16.75
N VAL A 67 10.35 -39.26 -17.73
CA VAL A 67 9.58 -39.24 -18.97
C VAL A 67 9.77 -40.54 -19.77
N LEU A 68 11.03 -40.99 -19.92
CA LEU A 68 11.35 -42.22 -20.64
C LEU A 68 10.84 -43.46 -19.91
N THR A 69 10.83 -43.46 -18.57
CA THR A 69 10.26 -44.55 -17.76
C THR A 69 8.74 -44.64 -17.95
N LEU A 70 8.02 -43.52 -17.89
CA LEU A 70 6.58 -43.47 -18.14
C LEU A 70 6.24 -43.92 -19.57
N ALA A 71 7.01 -43.45 -20.56
CA ALA A 71 6.86 -43.86 -21.95
C ALA A 71 7.17 -45.36 -22.14
N HIS A 72 8.20 -45.88 -21.46
CA HIS A 72 8.55 -47.29 -21.48
C HIS A 72 7.44 -48.16 -20.87
N VAL A 73 6.91 -47.78 -19.70
CA VAL A 73 5.79 -48.46 -19.06
C VAL A 73 4.59 -48.50 -20.00
N TRP A 74 4.23 -47.36 -20.60
CA TRP A 74 3.12 -47.29 -21.55
C TRP A 74 3.33 -48.16 -22.80
N ASP A 75 4.51 -48.13 -23.41
CA ASP A 75 4.87 -48.98 -24.56
C ASP A 75 4.71 -50.47 -24.22
N ARG A 76 5.08 -50.88 -22.99
CA ARG A 76 4.94 -52.26 -22.54
C ARG A 76 3.52 -52.64 -22.17
N LEU A 77 2.71 -51.72 -21.66
CA LEU A 77 1.30 -51.98 -21.34
C LEU A 77 0.40 -52.09 -22.58
N ARG A 78 0.76 -51.47 -23.71
CA ARG A 78 0.07 -51.62 -25.00
C ARG A 78 0.10 -53.05 -25.54
N THR A 79 1.02 -53.87 -25.05
CA THR A 79 1.08 -55.31 -25.29
C THR A 79 0.90 -56.05 -23.96
N PRO A 80 0.73 -57.38 -23.92
CA PRO A 80 0.68 -58.13 -22.66
C PRO A 80 2.10 -58.27 -22.04
N GLY A 81 2.83 -57.16 -21.92
CA GLY A 81 4.21 -57.12 -21.40
C GLY A 81 4.32 -57.56 -19.95
N GLU A 82 3.28 -57.32 -19.14
CA GLU A 82 3.19 -57.73 -17.73
C GLU A 82 3.23 -59.24 -17.53
N ARG A 83 2.94 -60.03 -18.58
CA ARG A 83 2.98 -61.51 -18.56
C ARG A 83 4.33 -62.08 -18.95
N ARG A 84 5.21 -61.27 -19.55
CA ARG A 84 6.51 -61.71 -20.10
C ARG A 84 7.63 -61.78 -19.06
N VAL A 85 7.39 -61.28 -17.85
CA VAL A 85 8.33 -61.28 -16.72
C VAL A 85 7.81 -62.16 -15.59
N ASP A 86 8.69 -62.60 -14.69
CA ASP A 86 8.28 -63.42 -13.54
C ASP A 86 7.47 -62.64 -12.51
N LYS A 87 6.70 -63.34 -11.66
CA LYS A 87 5.84 -62.72 -10.63
C LYS A 87 6.63 -61.79 -9.70
N GLY A 88 7.80 -62.22 -9.24
CA GLY A 88 8.65 -61.42 -8.34
C GLY A 88 9.28 -60.20 -9.03
N VAL A 89 9.64 -60.31 -10.31
CA VAL A 89 10.14 -59.18 -11.11
C VAL A 89 9.01 -58.18 -11.36
N TRP A 90 7.80 -58.66 -11.65
CA TRP A 90 6.63 -57.80 -11.85
C TRP A 90 6.27 -56.98 -10.59
N LEU A 91 6.33 -57.59 -9.40
CA LEU A 91 6.12 -56.86 -8.14
C LEU A 91 7.13 -55.72 -7.99
N ARG A 92 8.42 -56.01 -8.17
CA ARG A 92 9.49 -55.01 -8.06
C ARG A 92 9.35 -53.90 -9.10
N LEU A 93 9.00 -54.23 -10.34
CA LEU A 93 8.71 -53.23 -11.38
C LEU A 93 7.49 -52.35 -11.04
N ALA A 94 6.45 -52.92 -10.43
CA ALA A 94 5.32 -52.13 -9.95
C ALA A 94 5.73 -51.19 -8.81
N LEU A 95 6.66 -51.60 -7.94
CA LEU A 95 7.24 -50.77 -6.88
C LEU A 95 8.26 -49.74 -7.39
N THR A 96 8.92 -50.00 -8.53
CA THR A 96 9.84 -49.05 -9.15
C THR A 96 9.14 -47.72 -9.48
N LEU A 97 7.87 -47.75 -9.87
CA LEU A 97 7.12 -46.53 -10.18
C LEU A 97 7.04 -45.55 -8.99
N PRO A 98 6.45 -45.91 -7.82
CA PRO A 98 6.44 -45.01 -6.67
C PRO A 98 7.85 -44.69 -6.15
N LEU A 99 8.82 -45.60 -6.27
CA LEU A 99 10.21 -45.32 -5.87
C LEU A 99 10.90 -44.28 -6.76
N VAL A 100 10.66 -44.30 -8.08
CA VAL A 100 11.18 -43.26 -8.99
C VAL A 100 10.54 -41.91 -8.66
N PHE A 101 9.23 -41.86 -8.41
CA PHE A 101 8.57 -40.63 -7.94
C PHE A 101 9.14 -40.15 -6.60
N PHE A 102 9.48 -41.05 -5.68
CA PHE A 102 10.13 -40.71 -4.41
C PHE A 102 11.55 -40.19 -4.61
N ILE A 103 12.36 -40.77 -5.50
CA ILE A 103 13.70 -40.23 -5.83
C ILE A 103 13.58 -38.83 -6.43
N MET A 104 12.63 -38.63 -7.34
CA MET A 104 12.35 -37.31 -7.93
C MET A 104 11.91 -36.28 -6.88
N LEU A 105 11.00 -36.67 -5.98
CA LEU A 105 10.54 -35.83 -4.88
C LEU A 105 11.69 -35.49 -3.93
N SER A 106 12.38 -36.50 -3.40
CA SER A 106 13.49 -36.31 -2.45
C SER A 106 14.59 -35.43 -3.03
N GLY A 107 14.95 -35.58 -4.31
CA GLY A 107 15.89 -34.68 -4.98
C GLY A 107 15.39 -33.24 -5.10
N PHE A 108 14.09 -33.04 -5.30
CA PHE A 108 13.47 -31.71 -5.25
C PHE A 108 13.52 -31.09 -3.86
N LEU A 109 13.26 -31.90 -2.81
CA LEU A 109 13.34 -31.47 -1.41
C LEU A 109 14.76 -31.05 -1.01
N LEU A 110 15.78 -31.72 -1.55
CA LEU A 110 17.19 -31.38 -1.33
C LEU A 110 17.59 -29.98 -1.83
N ARG A 111 16.76 -29.33 -2.66
CA ARG A 111 17.04 -27.95 -3.07
C ARG A 111 17.04 -26.97 -1.90
N GLY A 112 16.30 -27.26 -0.82
CA GLY A 112 16.18 -26.40 0.37
C GLY A 112 15.58 -25.00 0.12
N ASP A 113 15.21 -24.69 -1.12
CA ASP A 113 14.62 -23.43 -1.55
C ASP A 113 13.18 -23.27 -1.01
N ALA A 114 12.54 -22.11 -1.25
CA ALA A 114 11.22 -21.85 -0.67
C ALA A 114 10.17 -22.90 -1.10
N ASP A 115 10.21 -23.31 -2.37
CA ASP A 115 9.36 -24.36 -2.92
C ASP A 115 9.61 -25.71 -2.25
N ALA A 116 10.87 -26.12 -2.12
CA ALA A 116 11.25 -27.38 -1.50
C ALA A 116 10.84 -27.46 -0.03
N ARG A 117 11.02 -26.39 0.75
CA ARG A 117 10.62 -26.34 2.17
C ARG A 117 9.11 -26.44 2.34
N GLN A 118 8.34 -25.77 1.50
CA GLN A 118 6.88 -25.89 1.54
C GLN A 118 6.43 -27.31 1.14
N ALA A 119 7.03 -27.88 0.10
CA ALA A 119 6.74 -29.26 -0.30
C ALA A 119 7.07 -30.26 0.81
N LEU A 120 8.21 -30.09 1.50
CA LEU A 120 8.63 -30.93 2.63
C LEU A 120 7.57 -30.94 3.74
N ARG A 121 7.07 -29.76 4.14
CA ARG A 121 5.99 -29.65 5.14
C ARG A 121 4.73 -30.38 4.71
N ILE A 122 4.30 -30.17 3.46
CA ILE A 122 3.09 -30.80 2.91
C ILE A 122 3.21 -32.33 2.90
N VAL A 123 4.33 -32.88 2.41
CA VAL A 123 4.49 -34.34 2.30
C VAL A 123 4.70 -35.01 3.65
N THR A 124 5.37 -34.32 4.59
CA THR A 124 5.55 -34.78 5.97
C THR A 124 4.18 -34.89 6.66
N GLU A 125 3.36 -33.83 6.56
CA GLU A 125 2.02 -33.79 7.14
C GLU A 125 1.05 -34.77 6.45
N ALA A 126 1.15 -34.94 5.13
CA ALA A 126 0.33 -35.95 4.44
C ALA A 126 0.70 -37.39 4.88
N THR A 127 1.98 -37.63 5.18
CA THR A 127 2.47 -38.96 5.58
C THR A 127 2.10 -39.30 7.03
N THR A 128 2.08 -38.32 7.93
CA THR A 128 1.66 -38.53 9.33
C THR A 128 0.20 -38.96 9.45
N GLN A 129 -0.65 -38.63 8.47
CA GLN A 129 -2.06 -38.99 8.43
C GLN A 129 -2.32 -40.47 8.07
N VAL A 130 -1.30 -41.23 7.66
CA VAL A 130 -1.48 -42.67 7.37
C VAL A 130 -1.78 -43.42 8.67
N PRO A 131 -2.90 -44.18 8.76
CA PRO A 131 -3.26 -44.90 9.97
C PRO A 131 -2.18 -45.88 10.42
N LEU A 132 -2.03 -46.05 11.75
CA LEU A 132 -1.15 -47.01 12.43
C LEU A 132 0.37 -46.76 12.29
N ALA A 133 0.85 -46.31 11.13
CA ALA A 133 2.29 -46.21 10.83
C ALA A 133 2.75 -44.81 10.37
N GLY A 134 1.85 -43.85 10.18
CA GLY A 134 2.14 -42.55 9.57
C GLY A 134 3.30 -41.77 10.21
N PRO A 135 3.29 -41.50 11.53
CA PRO A 135 4.38 -40.78 12.19
C PRO A 135 5.74 -41.48 12.05
N MET A 136 5.77 -42.80 12.24
CA MET A 136 6.99 -43.61 12.09
C MET A 136 7.50 -43.58 10.65
N LEU A 137 6.60 -43.71 9.67
CA LEU A 137 6.93 -43.65 8.24
C LEU A 137 7.45 -42.27 7.85
N SER A 138 6.83 -41.20 8.33
CA SER A 138 7.24 -39.82 8.07
C SER A 138 8.64 -39.55 8.64
N THR A 139 8.89 -39.96 9.88
CA THR A 139 10.22 -39.84 10.50
C THR A 139 11.28 -40.68 9.77
N PHE A 140 10.93 -41.87 9.30
CA PHE A 140 11.85 -42.72 8.53
C PHE A 140 12.21 -42.15 7.14
N LEU A 141 11.25 -41.53 6.46
CA LEU A 141 11.43 -41.02 5.10
C LEU A 141 12.01 -39.59 5.07
N PHE A 142 11.54 -38.71 5.95
CA PHE A 142 11.83 -37.27 5.90
C PHE A 142 12.57 -36.74 7.13
N GLY A 143 12.51 -37.46 8.26
CA GLY A 143 13.16 -37.08 9.51
C GLY A 143 12.18 -36.45 10.50
N ALA A 144 12.68 -36.14 11.70
CA ALA A 144 11.86 -35.53 12.77
C ALA A 144 11.80 -33.99 12.71
N THR A 145 12.62 -33.36 11.86
CA THR A 145 12.77 -31.90 11.72
C THR A 145 12.90 -31.55 10.23
N GLU A 146 12.85 -30.26 9.85
CA GLU A 146 13.06 -29.80 8.44
C GLU A 146 14.53 -29.96 7.94
N ARG A 147 15.30 -30.81 8.59
CA ARG A 147 16.71 -31.13 8.31
C ARG A 147 16.80 -32.11 7.14
N LEU A 148 17.67 -31.82 6.17
CA LEU A 148 17.70 -32.55 4.90
C LEU A 148 18.62 -33.76 4.89
N GLU A 149 19.37 -34.05 5.97
CA GLU A 149 20.35 -35.13 6.01
C GLU A 149 19.72 -36.51 5.78
N LEU A 150 18.55 -36.77 6.38
CA LEU A 150 17.87 -38.05 6.16
C LEU A 150 17.33 -38.15 4.73
N VAL A 151 16.71 -37.07 4.22
CA VAL A 151 16.26 -36.99 2.83
C VAL A 151 17.43 -37.22 1.88
N TYR A 152 18.61 -36.68 2.20
CA TYR A 152 19.84 -36.84 1.44
C TYR A 152 20.29 -38.30 1.38
N VAL A 153 20.32 -38.99 2.51
CA VAL A 153 20.67 -40.42 2.56
C VAL A 153 19.64 -41.26 1.79
N GLN A 154 18.35 -40.99 1.97
CA GLN A 154 17.28 -41.71 1.27
C GLN A 154 17.38 -41.51 -0.26
N HIS A 155 17.70 -40.30 -0.71
CA HIS A 155 17.88 -39.95 -2.11
C HIS A 155 19.17 -40.53 -2.70
N ALA A 156 20.32 -40.17 -2.15
CA ALA A 156 21.64 -40.47 -2.72
C ALA A 156 22.03 -41.95 -2.60
N ALA A 157 21.53 -42.65 -1.57
CA ALA A 157 21.87 -44.04 -1.31
C ALA A 157 20.65 -44.96 -1.37
N THR A 158 19.75 -44.95 -0.37
CA THR A 158 18.76 -46.01 -0.16
C THR A 158 17.87 -46.25 -1.38
N ALA A 159 17.10 -45.25 -1.80
CA ALA A 159 16.14 -45.41 -2.89
C ALA A 159 16.84 -45.60 -4.24
N THR A 160 17.93 -44.86 -4.49
CA THR A 160 18.71 -44.96 -5.73
C THR A 160 19.33 -46.34 -5.91
N ILE A 161 19.94 -46.93 -4.87
CA ILE A 161 20.50 -48.28 -4.93
C ILE A 161 19.40 -49.32 -5.13
N VAL A 162 18.27 -49.21 -4.44
CA VAL A 162 17.14 -50.15 -4.60
C VAL A 162 16.60 -50.12 -6.03
N VAL A 163 16.35 -48.93 -6.59
CA VAL A 163 15.88 -48.80 -7.98
C VAL A 163 16.93 -49.32 -8.96
N TRP A 164 18.22 -49.05 -8.74
CA TRP A 164 19.29 -49.59 -9.56
C TRP A 164 19.30 -51.12 -9.55
N LEU A 165 19.20 -51.76 -8.38
CA LEU A 165 19.14 -53.22 -8.28
C LEU A 165 17.92 -53.80 -9.02
N PHE A 166 16.75 -53.15 -8.94
CA PHE A 166 15.56 -53.56 -9.69
C PHE A 166 15.77 -53.42 -11.20
N ILE A 167 16.45 -52.36 -11.65
CA ILE A 167 16.82 -52.17 -13.06
C ILE A 167 17.78 -53.27 -13.52
N VAL A 168 18.81 -53.60 -12.72
CA VAL A 168 19.80 -54.63 -13.06
C VAL A 168 19.13 -55.99 -13.21
N GLU A 169 18.24 -56.35 -12.28
CA GLU A 169 17.47 -57.60 -12.35
C GLU A 169 16.55 -57.63 -13.59
N HIS A 170 15.85 -56.53 -13.87
CA HIS A 170 14.94 -56.44 -15.00
C HIS A 170 15.66 -56.47 -16.36
N ALA A 171 16.70 -55.66 -16.51
CA ALA A 171 17.46 -55.50 -17.75
C ALA A 171 18.53 -56.58 -17.95
N ARG A 172 18.80 -57.39 -16.91
CA ARG A 172 19.87 -58.40 -16.81
C ARG A 172 21.25 -57.85 -17.16
N ARG A 173 21.48 -56.56 -16.94
CA ARG A 173 22.69 -55.82 -17.30
C ARG A 173 22.95 -54.74 -16.27
N VAL A 174 24.21 -54.57 -15.91
CA VAL A 174 24.65 -53.54 -14.97
C VAL A 174 24.79 -52.17 -15.64
N TRP A 175 25.20 -52.16 -16.91
CA TRP A 175 25.40 -50.93 -17.69
C TRP A 175 24.41 -50.81 -18.85
N PRO A 176 23.89 -49.61 -19.15
CA PRO A 176 23.08 -49.36 -20.35
C PRO A 176 23.89 -49.63 -21.63
N ARG A 177 23.18 -49.76 -22.76
CA ARG A 177 23.85 -49.84 -24.07
C ARG A 177 24.68 -48.57 -24.32
N ARG A 178 25.90 -48.74 -24.82
CA ARG A 178 26.81 -47.62 -25.14
C ARG A 178 26.15 -46.55 -26.01
N ALA A 179 25.42 -46.96 -27.05
CA ALA A 179 24.70 -46.04 -27.93
C ALA A 179 23.60 -45.24 -27.21
N ALA A 180 22.85 -45.88 -26.30
CA ALA A 180 21.82 -45.22 -25.49
C ALA A 180 22.46 -44.22 -24.50
N PHE A 181 23.54 -44.63 -23.83
CA PHE A 181 24.28 -43.79 -22.89
C PHE A 181 24.82 -42.53 -23.57
N VAL A 182 25.51 -42.67 -24.70
CA VAL A 182 26.04 -41.53 -25.46
C VAL A 182 24.91 -40.64 -25.97
N ALA A 183 23.80 -41.19 -26.49
CA ALA A 183 22.66 -40.41 -26.97
C ALA A 183 22.06 -39.54 -25.86
N VAL A 184 21.78 -40.14 -24.70
CA VAL A 184 21.20 -39.40 -23.56
C VAL A 184 22.19 -38.40 -23.00
N LEU A 185 23.48 -38.75 -22.88
CA LEU A 185 24.51 -37.84 -22.38
C LEU A 185 24.68 -36.62 -23.30
N VAL A 186 24.72 -36.82 -24.61
CA VAL A 186 24.83 -35.71 -25.57
C VAL A 186 23.57 -34.84 -25.53
N ALA A 187 22.38 -35.45 -25.54
CA ALA A 187 21.13 -34.70 -25.53
C ALA A 187 20.95 -33.88 -24.23
N THR A 188 21.11 -34.53 -23.07
CA THR A 188 20.98 -33.86 -21.77
C THR A 188 22.15 -32.93 -21.48
N GLY A 189 23.36 -33.26 -21.91
CA GLY A 189 24.55 -32.41 -21.82
C GLY A 189 24.42 -31.13 -22.62
N ALA A 190 23.91 -31.21 -23.87
CA ALA A 190 23.63 -30.04 -24.69
C ALA A 190 22.61 -29.11 -24.01
N VAL A 191 21.50 -29.64 -23.49
CA VAL A 191 20.53 -28.84 -22.73
C VAL A 191 21.17 -28.24 -21.48
N SER A 192 22.01 -29.01 -20.77
CA SER A 192 22.65 -28.59 -19.52
C SER A 192 23.67 -27.46 -19.67
N LEU A 193 24.26 -27.32 -20.86
CA LEU A 193 25.17 -26.22 -21.18
C LEU A 193 24.45 -24.88 -21.33
N PHE A 194 23.18 -24.90 -21.72
CA PHE A 194 22.43 -23.71 -22.11
C PHE A 194 21.19 -23.45 -21.26
N LEU A 195 20.77 -24.39 -20.40
CA LEU A 195 19.54 -24.28 -19.64
C LEU A 195 19.75 -24.79 -18.21
N SER A 196 19.79 -23.87 -17.27
CA SER A 196 20.02 -24.16 -15.85
C SER A 196 18.71 -24.16 -15.07
N PRO A 197 18.35 -25.22 -14.32
CA PRO A 197 17.14 -25.21 -13.49
C PRO A 197 17.21 -24.11 -12.43
N GLY A 198 16.19 -23.27 -12.33
CA GLY A 198 16.11 -22.20 -11.35
C GLY A 198 15.96 -22.71 -9.91
N LEU A 199 16.13 -21.80 -8.96
CA LEU A 199 15.72 -21.97 -7.56
C LEU A 199 14.78 -20.83 -7.18
N HIS A 200 13.98 -21.07 -6.15
CA HIS A 200 13.06 -20.09 -5.62
C HIS A 200 13.62 -19.46 -4.33
N ASP A 201 14.07 -18.21 -4.39
CA ASP A 201 14.70 -17.50 -3.27
C ASP A 201 13.73 -17.12 -2.13
N GLY A 202 12.42 -17.16 -2.38
CA GLY A 202 11.38 -16.88 -1.38
C GLY A 202 10.99 -15.41 -1.29
N VAL A 203 11.41 -14.59 -2.26
CA VAL A 203 10.93 -13.21 -2.43
C VAL A 203 9.51 -13.21 -3.02
N ASP A 204 9.26 -14.08 -4.02
CA ASP A 204 7.93 -14.28 -4.60
C ASP A 204 7.05 -15.16 -3.67
N PRO A 205 5.80 -14.77 -3.34
CA PRO A 205 4.92 -15.60 -2.52
C PRO A 205 4.39 -16.85 -3.23
N VAL A 206 4.51 -16.95 -4.56
CA VAL A 206 3.95 -18.06 -5.35
C VAL A 206 4.87 -19.28 -5.28
N VAL A 207 4.47 -20.25 -4.46
CA VAL A 207 5.19 -21.53 -4.31
C VAL A 207 4.55 -22.64 -5.14
N LYS A 208 5.35 -23.31 -5.98
CA LYS A 208 4.90 -24.41 -6.85
C LYS A 208 5.70 -25.68 -6.60
N GLY A 209 5.01 -26.81 -6.50
CA GLY A 209 5.63 -28.13 -6.53
C GLY A 209 6.25 -28.46 -7.90
N PRO A 210 7.01 -29.57 -8.01
CA PRO A 210 7.56 -29.99 -9.29
C PRO A 210 6.42 -30.38 -10.25
N TRP A 211 6.64 -30.22 -11.56
CA TRP A 211 5.60 -30.35 -12.59
C TRP A 211 4.81 -31.67 -12.53
N TYR A 212 5.44 -32.76 -12.10
CA TYR A 212 4.82 -34.08 -11.95
C TYR A 212 3.97 -34.26 -10.68
N PHE A 213 4.03 -33.32 -9.73
CA PHE A 213 3.18 -33.25 -8.53
C PHE A 213 2.19 -32.07 -8.52
N LEU A 214 2.21 -31.18 -9.51
CA LEU A 214 1.27 -30.07 -9.60
C LEU A 214 -0.20 -30.53 -9.61
N GLY A 215 -0.50 -31.66 -10.26
CA GLY A 215 -1.86 -32.23 -10.24
C GLY A 215 -2.29 -32.69 -8.85
N LEU A 216 -1.36 -33.20 -8.04
CA LEU A 216 -1.63 -33.53 -6.64
C LEU A 216 -1.83 -32.26 -5.80
N GLN A 217 -0.99 -31.25 -6.02
CA GLN A 217 -1.15 -29.94 -5.37
C GLN A 217 -2.52 -29.33 -5.72
N GLU A 218 -2.97 -29.43 -6.97
CA GLU A 218 -4.33 -29.04 -7.37
C GLU A 218 -5.37 -29.79 -6.57
N ILE A 219 -5.36 -31.13 -6.59
CA ILE A 219 -6.33 -31.96 -5.85
C ILE A 219 -6.43 -31.51 -4.38
N LEU A 220 -5.28 -31.31 -3.71
CA LEU A 220 -5.23 -30.90 -2.30
C LEU A 220 -5.72 -29.46 -2.05
N HIS A 221 -5.78 -28.59 -3.06
CA HIS A 221 -6.44 -27.28 -2.92
C HIS A 221 -7.96 -27.39 -2.96
N TRP A 222 -8.50 -28.38 -3.69
CA TRP A 222 -9.94 -28.58 -3.84
C TRP A 222 -10.54 -29.56 -2.83
N THR A 223 -9.71 -30.33 -2.10
CA THR A 223 -10.16 -31.28 -1.09
C THR A 223 -9.46 -31.10 0.26
N PRO A 224 -10.22 -31.11 1.38
CA PRO A 224 -9.63 -31.11 2.71
C PRO A 224 -9.16 -32.51 3.17
N TRP A 225 -9.09 -33.52 2.28
CA TRP A 225 -8.80 -34.92 2.63
C TRP A 225 -7.47 -35.43 2.02
N PRO A 226 -6.31 -35.12 2.62
CA PRO A 226 -5.01 -35.56 2.10
C PRO A 226 -4.87 -37.08 2.08
N LEU A 227 -5.40 -37.76 3.10
CA LEU A 227 -5.40 -39.22 3.19
C LEU A 227 -6.11 -39.88 1.99
N ALA A 228 -7.18 -39.29 1.47
CA ALA A 228 -7.89 -39.83 0.32
C ALA A 228 -7.00 -39.84 -0.94
N ALA A 229 -6.17 -38.81 -1.13
CA ALA A 229 -5.22 -38.74 -2.22
C ALA A 229 -4.10 -39.79 -2.08
N VAL A 230 -3.58 -39.99 -0.86
CA VAL A 230 -2.59 -41.03 -0.57
C VAL A 230 -3.15 -42.43 -0.83
N VAL A 231 -4.35 -42.72 -0.32
CA VAL A 231 -5.04 -44.01 -0.53
C VAL A 231 -5.32 -44.24 -2.01
N ALA A 232 -5.75 -43.23 -2.77
CA ALA A 232 -5.96 -43.33 -4.20
C ALA A 232 -4.66 -43.68 -4.96
N GLY A 233 -3.53 -43.06 -4.57
CA GLY A 233 -2.22 -43.38 -5.14
C GLY A 233 -1.80 -44.83 -4.86
N VAL A 234 -1.92 -45.29 -3.61
CA VAL A 234 -1.62 -46.68 -3.22
C VAL A 234 -2.54 -47.66 -3.96
N ALA A 235 -3.84 -47.36 -4.05
CA ALA A 235 -4.80 -48.17 -4.79
C ALA A 235 -4.44 -48.25 -6.29
N ALA A 236 -4.01 -47.16 -6.91
CA ALA A 236 -3.57 -47.16 -8.30
C ALA A 236 -2.36 -48.09 -8.53
N VAL A 237 -1.38 -48.08 -7.63
CA VAL A 237 -0.22 -49.00 -7.67
C VAL A 237 -0.65 -50.46 -7.45
N ALA A 238 -1.57 -50.71 -6.51
CA ALA A 238 -2.10 -52.05 -6.26
C ALA A 238 -2.88 -52.60 -7.47
N VAL A 239 -3.72 -51.77 -8.09
CA VAL A 239 -4.45 -52.12 -9.33
C VAL A 239 -3.47 -52.37 -10.47
N PHE A 240 -2.43 -51.54 -10.61
CA PHE A 240 -1.37 -51.73 -11.59
C PHE A 240 -0.66 -53.08 -11.40
N HIS A 241 -0.29 -53.43 -10.17
CA HIS A 241 0.29 -54.74 -9.87
C HIS A 241 -0.68 -55.89 -10.20
N ALA A 242 -1.97 -55.74 -9.89
CA ALA A 242 -2.99 -56.75 -10.13
C ALA A 242 -3.27 -57.03 -11.62
N LEU A 243 -2.85 -56.15 -12.54
CA LEU A 243 -3.04 -56.33 -14.00
C LEU A 243 -2.58 -57.70 -14.50
N ARG A 244 -1.49 -58.23 -13.94
CA ARG A 244 -0.96 -59.56 -14.32
C ARG A 244 -1.94 -60.69 -14.01
N ALA A 245 -2.69 -60.60 -12.92
CA ALA A 245 -3.61 -61.62 -12.44
C ALA A 245 -5.00 -61.55 -13.11
N MET A 246 -5.32 -60.43 -13.76
CA MET A 246 -6.62 -60.22 -14.42
C MET A 246 -6.76 -61.02 -15.72
N ARG A 247 -7.99 -61.28 -16.18
CA ARG A 247 -8.25 -61.80 -17.54
C ARG A 247 -7.85 -60.75 -18.59
N PRO A 248 -7.36 -61.14 -19.78
CA PRO A 248 -6.89 -60.20 -20.80
C PRO A 248 -7.87 -59.05 -21.12
N ASP A 249 -9.16 -59.35 -21.31
CA ASP A 249 -10.18 -58.34 -21.64
C ASP A 249 -10.44 -57.34 -20.51
N ARG A 250 -10.37 -57.82 -19.25
CA ARG A 250 -10.48 -56.94 -18.06
C ARG A 250 -9.21 -56.11 -17.89
N ALA A 251 -8.03 -56.72 -18.06
CA ALA A 251 -6.75 -56.04 -17.97
C ALA A 251 -6.66 -54.90 -18.99
N MET A 252 -7.14 -55.10 -20.23
CA MET A 252 -7.16 -54.04 -21.25
C MET A 252 -8.08 -52.87 -20.88
N ARG A 253 -9.28 -53.14 -20.34
CA ARG A 253 -10.18 -52.07 -19.84
C ARG A 253 -9.58 -51.30 -18.68
N VAL A 254 -8.96 -52.00 -17.72
CA VAL A 254 -8.29 -51.38 -16.58
C VAL A 254 -7.08 -50.54 -17.04
N LYS A 255 -6.28 -51.04 -17.98
CA LYS A 255 -5.18 -50.27 -18.61
C LYS A 255 -5.69 -48.98 -19.27
N ALA A 256 -6.82 -49.04 -19.99
CA ALA A 256 -7.43 -47.85 -20.59
C ALA A 256 -7.93 -46.87 -19.51
N ALA A 257 -8.58 -47.35 -18.46
CA ALA A 257 -9.01 -46.52 -17.33
C ALA A 257 -7.84 -45.84 -16.61
N LEU A 258 -6.74 -46.57 -16.37
CA LEU A 258 -5.52 -46.02 -15.79
C LEU A 258 -4.88 -44.95 -16.70
N LEU A 259 -4.92 -45.14 -18.02
CA LEU A 259 -4.46 -44.12 -18.97
C LEU A 259 -5.32 -42.86 -18.89
N VAL A 260 -6.65 -43.00 -18.90
CA VAL A 260 -7.57 -41.86 -18.80
C VAL A 260 -7.32 -41.09 -17.49
N LEU A 261 -7.14 -41.81 -16.38
CA LEU A 261 -6.80 -41.21 -15.09
C LEU A 261 -5.45 -40.48 -15.13
N ALA A 262 -4.43 -41.08 -15.75
CA ALA A 262 -3.12 -40.45 -15.92
C ALA A 262 -3.17 -39.22 -16.83
N ALA A 263 -3.97 -39.25 -17.90
CA ALA A 263 -4.17 -38.12 -18.80
C ALA A 263 -4.93 -36.98 -18.10
N PHE A 264 -5.96 -37.31 -17.31
CA PHE A 264 -6.67 -36.36 -16.47
C PHE A 264 -5.74 -35.69 -15.44
N TYR A 265 -4.92 -36.49 -14.74
CA TYR A 265 -3.91 -35.98 -13.83
C TYR A 265 -2.88 -35.08 -14.54
N GLY A 266 -2.43 -35.47 -15.74
CA GLY A 266 -1.58 -34.64 -16.58
C GLY A 266 -2.22 -33.30 -16.98
N GLY A 267 -3.54 -33.30 -17.24
CA GLY A 267 -4.33 -32.09 -17.45
C GLY A 267 -4.35 -31.17 -16.22
N LEU A 268 -4.48 -31.74 -15.02
CA LEU A 268 -4.38 -30.98 -13.77
C LEU A 268 -2.97 -30.41 -13.57
N CYS A 269 -1.91 -31.18 -13.85
CA CYS A 269 -0.54 -30.66 -13.81
C CYS A 269 -0.35 -29.48 -14.77
N ALA A 270 -0.90 -29.56 -15.98
CA ALA A 270 -0.84 -28.47 -16.96
C ALA A 270 -1.63 -27.23 -16.49
N ALA A 271 -2.80 -27.41 -15.88
CA ALA A 271 -3.57 -26.32 -15.31
C ALA A 271 -2.80 -25.60 -14.18
N GLY A 272 -2.22 -26.35 -13.24
CA GLY A 272 -1.42 -25.77 -12.15
C GLY A 272 -0.12 -25.12 -12.64
N ALA A 273 0.48 -25.65 -13.70
CA ALA A 273 1.66 -25.07 -14.31
C ALA A 273 1.36 -23.72 -14.97
N PHE A 274 0.34 -23.65 -15.83
CA PHE A 274 0.19 -22.56 -16.81
C PHE A 274 -1.01 -21.63 -16.58
N LEU A 275 -1.97 -21.98 -15.72
CA LEU A 275 -3.23 -21.23 -15.59
C LEU A 275 -3.45 -20.63 -14.19
N ARG A 276 -2.49 -20.79 -13.28
CA ARG A 276 -2.64 -20.43 -11.87
C ARG A 276 -1.48 -19.62 -11.31
N GLY A 277 -1.84 -18.55 -10.58
CA GLY A 277 -0.92 -17.64 -9.88
C GLY A 277 -1.07 -17.64 -8.35
N GLU A 278 -0.80 -16.50 -7.71
CA GLU A 278 -0.91 -16.30 -6.25
C GLU A 278 -2.30 -16.68 -5.73
N ASN A 279 -2.35 -17.34 -4.56
CA ASN A 279 -3.59 -17.85 -3.95
C ASN A 279 -4.45 -18.71 -4.89
N TRP A 280 -3.83 -19.35 -5.88
CA TRP A 280 -4.55 -20.14 -6.87
C TRP A 280 -5.55 -19.33 -7.71
N ALA A 281 -5.37 -18.02 -7.80
CA ALA A 281 -6.11 -17.18 -8.74
C ALA A 281 -5.81 -17.58 -10.19
N PHE A 282 -6.82 -17.49 -11.06
CA PHE A 282 -6.65 -17.73 -12.48
C PHE A 282 -5.75 -16.64 -13.08
N ALA A 283 -4.60 -17.04 -13.61
CA ALA A 283 -3.62 -16.14 -14.19
C ALA A 283 -3.21 -16.71 -15.56
N PRO A 284 -3.83 -16.26 -16.66
CA PRO A 284 -3.52 -16.76 -17.98
C PRO A 284 -2.14 -16.28 -18.43
N GLY A 285 -1.18 -17.19 -18.58
CA GLY A 285 0.15 -16.88 -19.11
C GLY A 285 1.24 -17.87 -18.70
N LEU A 286 2.38 -17.85 -19.38
CA LEU A 286 3.58 -18.56 -18.92
C LEU A 286 4.01 -17.93 -17.58
N PRO A 287 4.13 -18.71 -16.49
CA PRO A 287 4.59 -18.16 -15.22
C PRO A 287 5.95 -17.53 -15.43
N THR A 288 6.09 -16.25 -15.13
CA THR A 288 7.39 -15.58 -15.03
C THR A 288 7.89 -15.64 -13.60
N SER A 289 7.65 -16.74 -12.88
CA SER A 289 7.97 -16.90 -11.46
C SER A 289 9.45 -17.26 -11.23
N ALA A 290 9.93 -17.08 -10.00
CA ALA A 290 11.18 -17.67 -9.55
C ALA A 290 11.13 -19.22 -9.67
N GLY A 291 12.27 -19.89 -9.86
CA GLY A 291 12.35 -21.35 -10.00
C GLY A 291 12.29 -21.94 -11.42
N ASN A 292 11.94 -21.17 -12.45
CA ASN A 292 11.94 -21.64 -13.84
C ASN A 292 13.35 -21.94 -14.40
N PRO A 293 13.48 -22.81 -15.41
CA PRO A 293 14.74 -23.01 -16.11
C PRO A 293 15.23 -21.71 -16.75
N VAL A 294 16.53 -21.45 -16.63
CA VAL A 294 17.15 -20.21 -17.05
C VAL A 294 18.11 -20.44 -18.21
N PRO A 295 17.87 -19.81 -19.37
CA PRO A 295 18.77 -19.94 -20.50
C PRO A 295 20.09 -19.19 -20.24
N GLY A 296 21.20 -19.76 -20.69
CA GLY A 296 22.52 -19.15 -20.61
C GLY A 296 23.64 -20.19 -20.67
N PHE A 297 24.76 -19.82 -21.29
CA PHE A 297 25.94 -20.68 -21.35
C PHE A 297 26.61 -20.77 -19.97
N VAL A 298 26.74 -21.98 -19.43
CA VAL A 298 27.19 -22.21 -18.04
C VAL A 298 28.59 -21.65 -17.76
N PHE A 299 29.51 -21.78 -18.71
CA PHE A 299 30.92 -21.35 -18.59
C PHE A 299 31.18 -19.93 -19.09
N ALA A 300 30.16 -19.08 -19.15
CA ALA A 300 30.37 -17.65 -19.37
C ALA A 300 31.27 -17.06 -18.28
N SER A 301 32.14 -16.10 -18.63
CA SER A 301 33.03 -15.41 -17.70
C SER A 301 32.25 -14.69 -16.60
N ARG A 302 32.71 -14.80 -15.35
CA ARG A 302 32.06 -14.21 -14.17
C ARG A 302 33.07 -13.45 -13.33
N PRO A 303 32.64 -12.43 -12.58
CA PRO A 303 33.49 -11.77 -11.59
C PRO A 303 33.86 -12.74 -10.46
N GLU A 304 34.94 -12.43 -9.75
CA GLU A 304 35.37 -13.17 -8.57
C GLU A 304 34.32 -13.04 -7.45
N VAL A 305 33.93 -14.17 -6.86
CA VAL A 305 32.83 -14.24 -5.89
C VAL A 305 33.39 -14.51 -4.50
N PRO A 306 33.07 -13.69 -3.48
CA PRO A 306 33.44 -13.99 -2.12
C PRO A 306 32.70 -15.26 -1.65
N VAL A 307 33.44 -16.18 -1.03
CA VAL A 307 32.91 -17.39 -0.40
C VAL A 307 33.17 -17.26 1.12
N PRO A 308 32.13 -17.28 1.98
CA PRO A 308 30.72 -17.54 1.67
C PRO A 308 30.01 -16.36 0.98
N VAL A 309 28.96 -16.69 0.20
CA VAL A 309 28.08 -15.71 -0.45
C VAL A 309 27.37 -14.87 0.62
N PRO A 310 27.19 -13.55 0.44
CA PRO A 310 26.43 -12.72 1.37
C PRO A 310 25.02 -13.27 1.61
N VAL A 311 24.53 -13.16 2.85
CA VAL A 311 23.20 -13.64 3.24
C VAL A 311 22.43 -12.49 3.89
N ALA A 312 21.19 -12.28 3.47
CA ALA A 312 20.26 -11.32 4.06
C ALA A 312 18.90 -11.98 4.33
N LEU A 313 18.33 -11.76 5.51
CA LEU A 313 17.12 -12.46 6.00
C LEU A 313 17.18 -14.00 5.85
N GLY A 314 18.36 -14.59 6.04
CA GLY A 314 18.58 -16.03 5.88
C GLY A 314 18.54 -16.54 4.43
N ARG A 315 18.65 -15.64 3.44
CA ARG A 315 18.69 -15.96 2.00
C ARG A 315 20.01 -15.47 1.38
N PRO A 316 20.65 -16.23 0.48
CA PRO A 316 21.77 -15.75 -0.31
C PRO A 316 21.40 -14.51 -1.13
N GLU A 317 22.27 -13.51 -1.14
CA GLU A 317 22.04 -12.21 -1.75
C GLU A 317 23.21 -11.85 -2.70
N GLY A 318 23.10 -12.29 -3.95
CA GLY A 318 24.11 -12.04 -4.98
C GLY A 318 24.27 -10.57 -5.36
N CYS A 319 23.27 -9.71 -5.14
CA CYS A 319 23.39 -8.28 -5.44
C CYS A 319 24.52 -7.63 -4.63
N LEU A 320 24.75 -8.09 -3.38
CA LEU A 320 25.80 -7.57 -2.49
C LEU A 320 27.22 -7.98 -2.91
N VAL A 321 27.37 -8.86 -3.90
CA VAL A 321 28.70 -9.16 -4.51
C VAL A 321 29.18 -7.95 -5.32
N CYS A 322 28.29 -7.32 -6.09
CA CYS A 322 28.61 -6.19 -6.95
C CYS A 322 28.27 -4.83 -6.30
N HIS A 323 27.25 -4.76 -5.45
CA HIS A 323 26.74 -3.53 -4.84
C HIS A 323 27.09 -3.42 -3.35
N ARG A 324 28.27 -3.89 -2.95
CA ARG A 324 28.75 -3.76 -1.58
C ARG A 324 29.00 -2.28 -1.24
N GLY A 325 28.72 -1.90 0.01
CA GLY A 325 29.04 -0.57 0.53
C GLY A 325 28.03 0.51 0.15
N VAL A 326 26.80 0.14 -0.24
CA VAL A 326 25.69 1.08 -0.34
C VAL A 326 25.33 1.60 1.05
N THR A 327 25.24 2.92 1.19
CA THR A 327 24.98 3.65 2.44
C THR A 327 23.68 4.45 2.37
N GLY A 328 23.27 5.08 3.47
CA GLY A 328 22.10 5.98 3.53
C GLY A 328 20.79 5.33 3.95
N LEU A 329 20.66 4.00 3.80
CA LEU A 329 19.56 3.24 4.38
C LEU A 329 19.74 3.09 5.91
N GLY A 330 18.66 3.31 6.67
CA GLY A 330 18.68 3.17 8.13
C GLY A 330 18.83 1.72 8.60
N ASP A 331 19.10 1.52 9.89
CA ASP A 331 19.41 0.21 10.50
C ASP A 331 18.48 -0.93 10.07
N ALA A 332 17.17 -0.69 10.06
CA ALA A 332 16.15 -1.68 9.73
C ALA A 332 16.09 -2.04 8.24
N HIS A 333 16.65 -1.21 7.36
CA HIS A 333 16.62 -1.38 5.90
C HIS A 333 18.02 -1.46 5.30
N ARG A 334 19.08 -1.61 6.12
CA ARG A 334 20.45 -1.71 5.60
C ARG A 334 20.57 -2.91 4.64
N PRO A 335 21.28 -2.79 3.50
CA PRO A 335 21.40 -3.87 2.52
C PRO A 335 21.89 -5.19 3.12
N GLU A 336 22.79 -5.15 4.10
CA GLU A 336 23.32 -6.35 4.77
C GLU A 336 22.29 -7.08 5.64
N ALA A 337 21.25 -6.37 6.11
CA ALA A 337 20.22 -6.96 6.94
C ALA A 337 19.06 -7.51 6.09
N VAL A 338 18.58 -6.72 5.13
CA VAL A 338 17.36 -7.04 4.38
C VAL A 338 17.61 -7.50 2.95
N GLY A 339 18.77 -7.22 2.36
CA GLY A 339 19.06 -7.52 0.97
C GLY A 339 18.43 -6.52 0.00
N CYS A 340 19.06 -6.34 -1.16
CA CYS A 340 18.58 -5.43 -2.19
C CYS A 340 17.32 -5.99 -2.87
N ALA A 341 17.28 -7.30 -3.07
CA ALA A 341 16.20 -7.97 -3.81
C ALA A 341 14.87 -7.99 -3.03
N SER A 342 14.91 -7.89 -1.70
CA SER A 342 13.71 -7.78 -0.88
C SER A 342 12.88 -6.53 -1.21
N CYS A 343 13.54 -5.44 -1.60
CA CYS A 343 12.86 -4.20 -1.98
C CYS A 343 12.69 -4.12 -3.49
N HIS A 344 13.77 -4.33 -4.23
CA HIS A 344 13.82 -4.07 -5.67
C HIS A 344 13.49 -5.28 -6.53
N GLY A 345 13.42 -6.50 -6.00
CA GLY A 345 13.37 -7.73 -6.81
C GLY A 345 14.71 -8.00 -7.51
N GLY A 346 14.66 -8.67 -8.66
CA GLY A 346 15.86 -9.13 -9.38
C GLY A 346 16.15 -10.62 -9.14
N ASP A 347 17.24 -11.11 -9.73
CA ASP A 347 17.70 -12.50 -9.54
C ASP A 347 19.00 -12.51 -8.73
N THR A 348 18.88 -12.94 -7.47
CA THR A 348 19.99 -13.01 -6.50
C THR A 348 20.96 -14.17 -6.76
N LEU A 349 20.63 -15.07 -7.69
CA LEU A 349 21.35 -16.31 -7.96
C LEU A 349 22.15 -16.26 -9.26
N THR A 350 22.40 -15.06 -9.78
CA THR A 350 23.22 -14.80 -10.96
C THR A 350 24.02 -13.52 -10.80
N LEU A 351 25.20 -13.48 -11.41
CA LEU A 351 26.04 -12.27 -11.51
C LEU A 351 26.06 -11.67 -12.91
N ASP A 352 25.35 -12.29 -13.86
CA ASP A 352 25.08 -11.67 -15.15
C ASP A 352 24.23 -10.42 -14.98
N LYS A 353 24.70 -9.27 -15.47
CA LYS A 353 24.05 -7.96 -15.26
C LYS A 353 22.63 -7.93 -15.80
N ALA A 354 22.39 -8.42 -17.00
CA ALA A 354 21.06 -8.32 -17.63
C ALA A 354 20.04 -9.16 -16.87
N ARG A 355 20.44 -10.38 -16.47
CA ARG A 355 19.59 -11.30 -15.73
C ARG A 355 19.40 -10.91 -14.27
N ALA A 356 20.46 -10.49 -13.57
CA ALA A 356 20.39 -10.06 -12.17
C ALA A 356 19.40 -8.89 -12.00
N HIS A 357 19.39 -7.96 -12.97
CA HIS A 357 18.48 -6.81 -12.96
C HIS A 357 17.12 -7.08 -13.63
N ALA A 358 16.87 -8.28 -14.16
CA ALA A 358 15.60 -8.60 -14.77
C ALA A 358 14.48 -8.60 -13.72
N ARG A 359 13.33 -8.01 -14.05
CA ARG A 359 12.15 -7.88 -13.15
C ARG A 359 12.43 -7.06 -11.88
N MET A 360 13.44 -6.18 -11.89
CA MET A 360 13.62 -5.23 -10.80
C MET A 360 12.63 -4.05 -10.90
N ALA A 361 12.11 -3.61 -9.76
CA ALA A 361 11.44 -2.34 -9.60
C ALA A 361 12.45 -1.24 -9.25
N THR A 362 12.64 -0.26 -10.13
CA THR A 362 13.56 0.86 -9.90
C THR A 362 13.12 1.73 -8.71
N ILE A 363 11.81 1.91 -8.53
CA ILE A 363 11.21 2.70 -7.44
C ILE A 363 10.22 1.78 -6.69
N PRO A 364 10.72 0.91 -5.78
CA PRO A 364 9.87 0.06 -4.97
C PRO A 364 9.16 0.89 -3.90
N GLY A 365 7.95 0.51 -3.50
CA GLY A 365 7.16 1.25 -2.50
C GLY A 365 6.02 2.11 -3.09
N ASN A 366 5.99 2.28 -4.42
CA ASN A 366 4.76 2.60 -5.14
C ASN A 366 3.68 1.59 -4.76
N LEU A 367 2.40 1.98 -4.61
CA LEU A 367 1.36 1.02 -4.15
C LEU A 367 1.29 -0.24 -5.03
N ALA A 368 1.48 -0.09 -6.35
CA ALA A 368 1.53 -1.20 -7.30
C ALA A 368 2.65 -2.23 -7.03
N THR A 369 3.76 -1.82 -6.41
CA THR A 369 4.90 -2.69 -6.08
C THR A 369 5.08 -2.90 -4.58
N ALA A 370 4.38 -2.13 -3.74
CA ALA A 370 4.56 -2.12 -2.30
C ALA A 370 4.23 -3.46 -1.66
N LYS A 371 3.21 -4.19 -2.17
CA LYS A 371 2.90 -5.55 -1.70
C LYS A 371 4.08 -6.51 -1.94
N ALA A 372 4.69 -6.44 -3.12
CA ALA A 372 5.78 -7.34 -3.52
C ALA A 372 7.13 -6.98 -2.85
N GLY A 373 7.36 -5.72 -2.49
CA GLY A 373 8.56 -5.29 -1.75
C GLY A 373 8.30 -5.13 -0.25
N CYS A 374 7.70 -4.00 0.13
CA CYS A 374 7.44 -3.63 1.52
C CYS A 374 6.45 -4.55 2.26
N GLY A 375 5.56 -5.25 1.55
CA GLY A 375 4.44 -6.03 2.09
C GLY A 375 4.74 -7.52 2.28
N GLN A 376 5.98 -7.97 2.08
CA GLN A 376 6.36 -9.36 2.34
C GLN A 376 6.19 -9.73 3.82
N GLY A 377 6.07 -11.03 4.14
CA GLY A 377 5.71 -11.51 5.48
C GLY A 377 6.63 -11.07 6.63
N ALA A 378 7.91 -10.83 6.36
CA ALA A 378 8.87 -10.30 7.35
C ALA A 378 8.83 -8.76 7.48
N CYS A 379 8.02 -8.09 6.67
CA CYS A 379 8.01 -6.64 6.49
C CYS A 379 6.65 -6.03 6.92
N HIS A 380 6.17 -4.99 6.22
CA HIS A 380 4.98 -4.20 6.55
C HIS A 380 3.66 -4.81 6.03
N ALA A 381 3.52 -6.14 6.04
CA ALA A 381 2.37 -6.86 5.49
C ALA A 381 1.00 -6.37 6.01
N ALA A 382 0.93 -5.95 7.28
CA ALA A 382 -0.30 -5.44 7.90
C ALA A 382 -0.62 -3.97 7.54
N VAL A 383 0.37 -3.18 7.10
CA VAL A 383 0.19 -1.75 6.82
C VAL A 383 -0.31 -1.51 5.40
N ILE A 384 0.17 -2.29 4.43
CA ILE A 384 -0.18 -2.13 3.00
C ILE A 384 -1.71 -2.12 2.78
N PRO A 385 -2.51 -3.07 3.33
CA PRO A 385 -3.95 -3.06 3.12
C PRO A 385 -4.67 -1.86 3.76
N ARG A 386 -4.11 -1.29 4.84
CA ARG A 386 -4.66 -0.06 5.44
C ARG A 386 -4.42 1.14 4.54
N MET A 387 -3.21 1.22 3.99
CA MET A 387 -2.80 2.30 3.09
C MET A 387 -3.65 2.33 1.83
N GLU A 388 -3.93 1.17 1.23
CA GLU A 388 -4.80 1.02 0.06
C GLU A 388 -6.24 1.50 0.32
N ARG A 389 -6.72 1.35 1.57
CA ARG A 389 -8.07 1.74 2.00
C ARG A 389 -8.17 3.18 2.51
N SER A 390 -7.04 3.84 2.73
CA SER A 390 -6.99 5.18 3.31
C SER A 390 -7.64 6.24 2.41
N VAL A 391 -8.17 7.30 3.00
CA VAL A 391 -8.76 8.43 2.23
C VAL A 391 -7.75 9.14 1.32
N MET A 392 -6.45 9.08 1.63
CA MET A 392 -5.38 9.65 0.79
C MET A 392 -5.14 8.82 -0.48
N THR A 393 -5.40 7.51 -0.43
CA THR A 393 -5.33 6.63 -1.61
C THR A 393 -6.63 6.65 -2.40
N THR A 394 -7.77 6.51 -1.71
CA THR A 394 -9.06 6.32 -2.39
C THR A 394 -9.65 7.61 -2.95
N MET A 395 -9.32 8.77 -2.36
CA MET A 395 -10.00 10.06 -2.59
C MET A 395 -11.53 9.97 -2.50
N SER A 396 -12.08 9.01 -1.73
CA SER A 396 -13.50 8.68 -1.75
C SER A 396 -14.43 9.89 -1.61
N GLY A 397 -14.11 10.81 -0.70
CA GLY A 397 -14.93 12.00 -0.46
C GLY A 397 -14.92 12.98 -1.63
N ILE A 398 -13.80 13.10 -2.34
CA ILE A 398 -13.69 13.96 -3.53
C ILE A 398 -14.50 13.35 -4.68
N VAL A 399 -14.37 12.04 -4.89
CA VAL A 399 -15.12 11.32 -5.94
C VAL A 399 -16.63 11.45 -5.72
N GLY A 400 -17.11 11.12 -4.52
CA GLY A 400 -18.54 11.18 -4.19
C GLY A 400 -19.08 12.61 -4.25
N VAL A 401 -18.39 13.60 -3.67
CA VAL A 401 -18.83 14.99 -3.68
C VAL A 401 -18.88 15.55 -5.11
N ASN A 402 -17.89 15.25 -5.94
CA ASN A 402 -17.86 15.74 -7.32
C ASN A 402 -19.04 15.20 -8.14
N ARG A 403 -19.29 13.89 -8.10
CA ARG A 403 -20.45 13.28 -8.78
C ARG A 403 -21.78 13.84 -8.27
N MET A 404 -21.91 14.06 -6.97
CA MET A 404 -23.09 14.69 -6.37
C MET A 404 -23.29 16.13 -6.87
N VAL A 405 -22.22 16.93 -6.89
CA VAL A 405 -22.27 18.34 -7.31
C VAL A 405 -22.70 18.47 -8.77
N LEU A 406 -22.19 17.59 -9.65
CA LEU A 406 -22.57 17.52 -11.07
C LEU A 406 -23.92 16.82 -11.33
N GLY A 407 -24.59 16.31 -10.29
CA GLY A 407 -25.91 15.69 -10.40
C GLY A 407 -25.91 14.26 -10.94
N GLU A 408 -24.77 13.58 -10.93
CA GLU A 408 -24.65 12.16 -11.31
C GLU A 408 -24.98 11.20 -10.15
N GLN A 409 -24.97 11.68 -8.91
CA GLN A 409 -25.28 10.90 -7.72
C GLN A 409 -26.15 11.68 -6.72
N THR A 410 -26.98 10.97 -5.95
CA THR A 410 -27.67 11.56 -4.80
C THR A 410 -26.72 11.76 -3.61
N PRO A 411 -27.07 12.60 -2.62
CA PRO A 411 -26.28 12.72 -1.39
C PRO A 411 -26.07 11.39 -0.65
N GLU A 412 -27.05 10.49 -0.66
CA GLU A 412 -26.96 9.16 -0.05
C GLU A 412 -25.99 8.25 -0.81
N GLU A 413 -25.95 8.34 -2.13
CA GLU A 413 -25.01 7.60 -2.96
C GLU A 413 -23.58 8.12 -2.79
N ALA A 414 -23.42 9.45 -2.74
CA ALA A 414 -22.13 10.11 -2.51
C ALA A 414 -21.56 9.89 -1.10
N ALA A 415 -22.40 9.48 -0.15
CA ALA A 415 -21.98 9.07 1.19
C ALA A 415 -21.39 7.65 1.23
N LYS A 416 -21.50 6.86 0.14
CA LYS A 416 -20.90 5.53 0.05
C LYS A 416 -19.41 5.64 -0.33
N PRO A 417 -18.55 4.73 0.15
CA PRO A 417 -17.16 4.71 -0.26
C PRO A 417 -16.96 4.54 -1.77
N ALA A 418 -16.03 5.29 -2.33
CA ALA A 418 -15.61 5.26 -3.72
C ALA A 418 -14.07 5.20 -3.80
N HIS A 419 -13.53 4.88 -4.98
CA HIS A 419 -12.10 4.78 -5.20
C HIS A 419 -11.71 5.49 -6.50
N ILE A 420 -10.71 6.38 -6.43
CA ILE A 420 -10.24 7.18 -7.57
C ILE A 420 -9.78 6.31 -8.75
N ALA A 421 -9.09 5.20 -8.49
CA ALA A 421 -8.69 4.25 -9.53
C ALA A 421 -9.87 3.54 -10.25
N ALA A 422 -11.09 3.63 -9.72
CA ALA A 422 -12.28 2.97 -10.26
C ALA A 422 -13.26 3.95 -10.95
N ILE A 423 -12.86 5.21 -11.14
CA ILE A 423 -13.71 6.20 -11.85
C ILE A 423 -13.75 5.89 -13.36
N GLY A 424 -14.91 6.10 -13.96
CA GLY A 424 -15.18 5.87 -15.38
C GLY A 424 -14.88 7.10 -16.24
N GLN A 425 -15.73 7.35 -17.23
CA GLN A 425 -15.59 8.43 -18.22
C GLN A 425 -16.83 9.35 -18.26
N SER A 426 -17.64 9.37 -17.19
CA SER A 426 -18.75 10.33 -17.08
C SER A 426 -18.20 11.77 -17.02
N PRO A 427 -19.02 12.80 -17.27
CA PRO A 427 -18.59 14.20 -17.08
C PRO A 427 -17.94 14.45 -15.71
N ALA A 428 -18.50 13.93 -14.62
CA ALA A 428 -17.90 14.05 -13.30
C ALA A 428 -16.56 13.31 -13.20
N ASP A 429 -16.45 12.11 -13.77
CA ASP A 429 -15.23 11.34 -13.69
C ASP A 429 -14.11 11.90 -14.58
N THR A 430 -14.43 12.40 -15.77
CA THR A 430 -13.47 13.10 -16.65
C THR A 430 -12.99 14.40 -16.02
N HIS A 431 -13.88 15.15 -15.35
CA HIS A 431 -13.52 16.33 -14.56
C HIS A 431 -12.48 15.97 -13.48
N LEU A 432 -12.69 14.85 -12.75
CA LEU A 432 -11.72 14.38 -11.76
C LEU A 432 -10.41 13.89 -12.39
N ARG A 433 -10.48 13.13 -13.49
CA ARG A 433 -9.30 12.63 -14.22
C ARG A 433 -8.40 13.76 -14.68
N GLN A 434 -8.98 14.87 -15.15
CA GLN A 434 -8.22 16.00 -15.68
C GLN A 434 -7.79 17.03 -14.65
N LEU A 435 -8.45 17.15 -13.49
CA LEU A 435 -8.14 18.22 -12.53
C LEU A 435 -7.64 17.72 -11.16
N CYS A 436 -8.07 16.53 -10.74
CA CYS A 436 -7.94 16.11 -9.33
C CYS A 436 -7.15 14.80 -9.14
N ALA A 437 -7.12 13.90 -10.13
CA ALA A 437 -6.52 12.58 -10.00
C ALA A 437 -4.98 12.61 -9.83
N LEU A 438 -4.30 13.74 -10.05
CA LEU A 438 -2.86 13.83 -9.77
C LEU A 438 -2.51 13.73 -8.27
N CYS A 439 -3.43 14.07 -7.38
CA CYS A 439 -3.15 14.23 -5.94
C CYS A 439 -3.33 12.96 -5.10
N HIS A 440 -3.74 11.82 -5.68
CA HIS A 440 -3.91 10.59 -4.89
C HIS A 440 -2.58 9.89 -4.63
N LEU A 441 -2.49 9.25 -3.46
CA LEU A 441 -1.29 8.58 -3.01
C LEU A 441 -0.88 7.39 -3.89
N GLY A 442 -1.87 6.77 -4.55
CA GLY A 442 -1.65 5.70 -5.53
C GLY A 442 -1.07 6.12 -6.87
N ALA A 443 -0.89 7.43 -7.15
CA ALA A 443 -0.26 7.87 -8.38
C ALA A 443 1.18 7.35 -8.41
N VAL A 444 1.61 6.82 -9.55
CA VAL A 444 2.90 6.12 -9.65
C VAL A 444 4.03 7.13 -9.76
N LYS A 445 4.98 7.07 -8.83
CA LYS A 445 6.25 7.79 -8.95
C LYS A 445 7.13 7.09 -9.98
N THR A 446 7.41 7.80 -11.08
CA THR A 446 8.24 7.32 -12.19
C THR A 446 9.62 7.98 -12.25
N LYS A 447 9.75 9.19 -11.71
CA LYS A 447 11.00 9.96 -11.66
C LYS A 447 11.78 9.68 -10.37
N LEU A 448 13.10 9.54 -10.48
CA LEU A 448 14.01 9.49 -9.34
C LEU A 448 14.09 10.87 -8.66
N GLY A 449 14.49 10.89 -7.39
CA GLY A 449 14.62 12.13 -6.61
C GLY A 449 13.47 12.33 -5.61
N PRO A 450 13.56 13.36 -4.77
CA PRO A 450 12.50 13.71 -3.83
C PRO A 450 11.19 14.01 -4.57
N ASN A 451 10.07 13.87 -3.87
CA ASN A 451 8.82 14.43 -4.37
C ASN A 451 8.81 15.94 -4.16
N ASP A 452 8.41 16.65 -5.20
CA ASP A 452 8.14 18.07 -5.20
C ASP A 452 6.68 18.30 -5.60
N GLU A 453 6.29 19.57 -5.75
CA GLU A 453 4.92 19.93 -6.13
C GLU A 453 4.57 19.41 -7.54
N GLY A 454 5.53 19.15 -8.43
CA GLY A 454 5.31 18.56 -9.75
C GLY A 454 5.30 17.02 -9.77
N THR A 455 5.81 16.37 -8.71
CA THR A 455 5.96 14.91 -8.61
C THR A 455 5.24 14.40 -7.35
N ARG A 456 3.92 14.21 -7.48
CA ARG A 456 3.01 13.77 -6.41
C ARG A 456 2.83 12.25 -6.40
N GLY A 457 2.37 11.70 -5.28
CA GLY A 457 2.11 10.27 -5.12
C GLY A 457 3.38 9.45 -4.84
N GLY A 458 3.37 8.18 -5.21
CA GLY A 458 4.47 7.24 -4.95
C GLY A 458 4.20 6.22 -3.85
N GLY A 459 2.96 6.09 -3.38
CA GLY A 459 2.58 5.18 -2.31
C GLY A 459 3.34 5.47 -1.02
N CYS A 460 4.05 4.47 -0.50
CA CYS A 460 4.85 4.60 0.72
C CYS A 460 5.98 5.62 0.56
N ASN A 461 6.53 5.75 -0.65
CA ASN A 461 7.65 6.66 -0.94
C ASN A 461 7.28 8.12 -0.83
N ALA A 462 5.98 8.46 -0.97
CA ALA A 462 5.52 9.83 -0.88
C ALA A 462 5.90 10.50 0.45
N CYS A 463 5.95 9.71 1.52
CA CYS A 463 6.30 10.18 2.86
C CYS A 463 7.65 9.63 3.32
N HIS A 464 7.94 8.35 3.07
CA HIS A 464 9.06 7.66 3.70
C HIS A 464 10.39 7.75 2.95
N LEU A 465 10.39 8.12 1.66
CA LEU A 465 11.61 8.21 0.87
C LEU A 465 12.26 9.59 1.07
N VAL A 466 13.36 9.63 1.83
CA VAL A 466 14.04 10.86 2.21
C VAL A 466 15.41 10.92 1.54
N TYR A 467 15.65 12.00 0.80
CA TYR A 467 16.93 12.28 0.19
C TYR A 467 17.74 13.22 1.08
N ASP A 468 18.82 12.72 1.65
CA ASP A 468 19.81 13.57 2.31
C ASP A 468 20.77 14.20 1.28
N ALA A 469 21.70 15.04 1.76
CA ALA A 469 22.65 15.73 0.88
C ALA A 469 23.53 14.74 0.08
N ALA A 470 23.91 13.60 0.68
CA ALA A 470 24.75 12.61 0.02
C ALA A 470 23.98 11.86 -1.08
N ALA A 471 22.74 11.46 -0.83
CA ALA A 471 21.86 10.83 -1.80
C ALA A 471 21.51 11.77 -2.97
N LEU A 472 21.28 13.07 -2.69
CA LEU A 472 21.04 14.07 -3.74
C LEU A 472 22.28 14.28 -4.63
N GLU A 473 23.46 14.36 -4.04
CA GLU A 473 24.71 14.45 -4.80
C GLU A 473 24.95 13.20 -5.64
N ALA A 474 24.74 12.01 -5.08
CA ALA A 474 24.88 10.75 -5.79
C ALA A 474 23.88 10.62 -6.95
N LEU A 475 22.63 11.07 -6.76
CA LEU A 475 21.63 11.13 -7.83
C LEU A 475 22.06 12.09 -8.95
N ARG A 476 22.47 13.32 -8.61
CA ARG A 476 22.93 14.31 -9.62
C ARG A 476 24.08 13.77 -10.46
N ARG A 477 25.05 13.11 -9.81
CA ARG A 477 26.16 12.45 -10.50
C ARG A 477 25.68 11.34 -11.43
N TYR A 478 24.83 10.45 -10.93
CA TYR A 478 24.26 9.36 -11.71
C TYR A 478 23.52 9.87 -12.95
N GLU A 479 22.69 10.89 -12.81
CA GLU A 479 21.94 11.49 -13.93
C GLU A 479 22.86 12.15 -14.96
N ALA A 480 23.96 12.79 -14.52
CA ALA A 480 24.96 13.35 -15.42
C ALA A 480 25.68 12.26 -16.21
N GLU A 481 26.17 11.21 -15.53
CA GLU A 481 26.88 10.09 -16.17
C GLU A 481 25.94 9.21 -17.04
N LYS A 482 24.64 9.18 -16.73
CA LYS A 482 23.66 8.41 -17.51
C LYS A 482 23.53 8.98 -18.92
N LYS A 483 23.64 10.30 -19.07
CA LYS A 483 23.61 10.98 -20.38
C LYS A 483 24.78 10.57 -21.28
N THR A 484 25.92 10.22 -20.68
CA THR A 484 27.13 9.79 -21.40
C THR A 484 27.27 8.27 -21.50
N GLY A 485 26.32 7.50 -20.96
CA GLY A 485 26.37 6.03 -20.95
C GLY A 485 27.39 5.43 -19.98
N THR A 486 28.00 6.24 -19.11
CA THR A 486 29.06 5.83 -18.17
C THR A 486 28.57 5.63 -16.74
N ALA A 487 27.27 5.79 -16.50
CA ALA A 487 26.67 5.76 -15.17
C ALA A 487 26.98 4.47 -14.41
N LYS A 488 27.46 4.66 -13.17
CA LYS A 488 27.52 3.61 -12.15
C LYS A 488 26.37 3.75 -11.17
N ALA A 489 25.95 2.64 -10.56
CA ALA A 489 24.92 2.69 -9.53
C ALA A 489 25.34 3.61 -8.36
N PRO A 490 24.45 4.48 -7.86
CA PRO A 490 24.73 5.33 -6.70
C PRO A 490 25.12 4.50 -5.47
N THR A 491 26.16 4.93 -4.75
CA THR A 491 26.58 4.30 -3.48
C THR A 491 25.94 4.95 -2.25
N ALA A 492 25.37 6.14 -2.39
CA ALA A 492 24.53 6.76 -1.36
C ALA A 492 23.06 6.64 -1.79
N HIS A 493 22.30 5.84 -1.06
CA HIS A 493 20.89 5.55 -1.31
C HIS A 493 19.99 6.48 -0.46
N PRO A 494 18.83 6.95 -0.97
CA PRO A 494 17.86 7.67 -0.14
C PRO A 494 17.35 6.80 1.01
N ALA A 495 17.13 7.40 2.18
CA ALA A 495 16.67 6.66 3.35
C ALA A 495 15.17 6.33 3.26
N LEU A 496 14.77 5.13 3.68
CA LEU A 496 13.40 4.86 4.11
C LEU A 496 13.27 5.19 5.60
N SER A 497 12.60 6.30 5.90
CA SER A 497 12.65 6.92 7.22
C SER A 497 11.27 7.29 7.77
N LEU A 498 11.18 7.31 9.10
CA LEU A 498 10.06 7.95 9.81
C LEU A 498 10.30 9.46 10.01
N ASP A 499 11.46 9.99 9.64
CA ASP A 499 11.78 11.42 9.69
C ASP A 499 11.11 12.20 8.55
N ILE A 500 9.79 12.38 8.67
CA ILE A 500 8.93 13.01 7.66
C ILE A 500 8.71 14.47 8.05
N GLY A 501 9.23 15.40 7.24
CA GLY A 501 9.04 16.83 7.44
C GLY A 501 7.80 17.38 6.74
N ASN A 502 7.55 18.68 6.94
CA ASN A 502 6.47 19.37 6.23
C ASN A 502 6.63 19.34 4.70
N GLY A 503 7.85 19.28 4.17
CA GLY A 503 8.09 19.25 2.71
C GLY A 503 7.40 18.08 2.00
N GLN A 504 7.40 16.88 2.61
CA GLN A 504 6.67 15.73 2.06
C GLN A 504 5.17 15.99 2.02
N CYS A 505 4.61 16.60 3.07
CA CYS A 505 3.20 16.98 3.11
C CYS A 505 2.90 18.10 2.09
N PHE A 506 3.80 19.08 1.96
CA PHE A 506 3.69 20.22 1.06
C PHE A 506 3.69 19.80 -0.41
N SER A 507 4.45 18.78 -0.81
CA SER A 507 4.45 18.26 -2.19
C SER A 507 3.04 17.95 -2.70
N CYS A 508 2.18 17.38 -1.83
CA CYS A 508 0.81 17.01 -2.17
C CYS A 508 -0.25 18.01 -1.66
N HIS A 509 -0.03 18.65 -0.50
CA HIS A 509 -0.96 19.60 0.13
C HIS A 509 -0.62 21.07 -0.14
N SER A 510 0.09 21.34 -1.24
CA SER A 510 0.30 22.67 -1.85
C SER A 510 -0.87 23.10 -2.75
N ARG A 511 -1.83 22.22 -3.03
CA ARG A 511 -3.04 22.49 -3.83
C ARG A 511 -4.26 21.89 -3.15
N SER A 512 -5.42 22.54 -3.32
CA SER A 512 -6.73 22.13 -2.78
C SER A 512 -6.79 22.07 -1.24
N GLY A 513 -7.69 22.84 -0.62
CA GLY A 513 -7.75 22.98 0.85
C GLY A 513 -6.55 23.71 1.48
N ARG A 514 -5.44 23.90 0.74
CA ARG A 514 -4.29 24.74 1.09
C ARG A 514 -3.75 24.48 2.50
N ILE A 515 -3.71 23.21 2.90
CA ILE A 515 -3.44 22.78 4.28
C ILE A 515 -2.01 23.11 4.68
N ALA A 516 -1.02 22.56 3.96
CA ALA A 516 0.40 22.77 4.29
C ALA A 516 0.80 24.23 4.06
N THR A 517 0.25 24.88 3.04
CA THR A 517 0.54 26.29 2.76
C THR A 517 0.01 27.19 3.88
N SER A 518 -1.24 27.01 4.31
CA SER A 518 -1.81 27.83 5.40
C SER A 518 -1.13 27.57 6.74
N TYR A 519 -0.77 26.31 7.04
CA TYR A 519 0.00 25.93 8.22
C TYR A 519 1.34 26.67 8.30
N GLU A 520 2.05 26.76 7.16
CA GLU A 520 3.30 27.53 7.02
C GLU A 520 3.10 29.04 6.83
N GLY A 521 1.85 29.53 6.80
CA GLY A 521 1.53 30.95 6.63
C GLY A 521 1.71 31.46 5.20
N TRP A 522 1.36 30.66 4.20
CA TRP A 522 1.40 31.03 2.77
C TRP A 522 -0.01 30.99 2.17
N HIS A 523 -0.44 32.12 1.59
CA HIS A 523 -1.72 32.22 0.88
C HIS A 523 -1.49 32.44 -0.62
N GLU A 524 -2.13 31.61 -1.43
CA GLU A 524 -2.05 31.68 -2.90
C GLU A 524 -2.75 32.93 -3.45
N LEU A 525 -2.11 33.60 -4.37
CA LEU A 525 -2.65 34.73 -5.11
C LEU A 525 -3.29 34.25 -6.41
N HIS A 526 -4.42 34.83 -6.77
CA HIS A 526 -5.09 34.52 -8.04
C HIS A 526 -4.33 35.14 -9.22
N GLU A 527 -3.87 36.38 -9.06
CA GLU A 527 -3.11 37.11 -10.06
C GLU A 527 -1.64 37.21 -9.67
N THR A 528 -0.79 37.41 -10.67
CA THR A 528 0.62 37.75 -10.45
C THR A 528 0.69 39.06 -9.65
N PRO A 529 1.51 39.16 -8.59
CA PRO A 529 1.66 40.41 -7.84
C PRO A 529 1.97 41.59 -8.76
N ALA A 530 1.27 42.71 -8.62
CA ALA A 530 1.50 43.91 -9.44
C ALA A 530 2.95 44.43 -9.39
N GLN A 531 3.70 44.05 -8.35
CA GLN A 531 5.11 44.39 -8.14
C GLN A 531 6.09 43.44 -8.84
N ALA A 532 5.62 42.34 -9.43
CA ALA A 532 6.46 41.35 -10.09
C ALA A 532 6.99 41.92 -11.42
N LYS A 533 8.21 42.46 -11.40
CA LYS A 533 9.00 42.84 -12.60
C LYS A 533 9.93 41.69 -13.04
N GLY A 534 9.47 40.46 -12.87
CA GLY A 534 10.25 39.22 -12.92
C GLY A 534 10.16 38.45 -11.58
N PRO A 535 9.90 37.13 -11.60
CA PRO A 535 9.73 36.31 -10.39
C PRO A 535 10.93 36.38 -9.42
N GLU A 536 12.14 36.51 -9.96
CA GLU A 536 13.41 36.59 -9.21
C GLU A 536 13.58 37.86 -8.38
N LYS A 537 12.80 38.92 -8.66
CA LYS A 537 12.89 40.22 -7.98
C LYS A 537 11.95 40.35 -6.79
N LEU A 538 11.08 39.35 -6.58
CA LEU A 538 10.18 39.35 -5.43
C LEU A 538 10.94 38.97 -4.15
N PRO A 539 10.76 39.68 -3.03
CA PRO A 539 11.42 39.33 -1.78
C PRO A 539 10.90 38.00 -1.24
N ALA A 540 11.80 37.00 -1.12
CA ALA A 540 11.48 35.66 -0.64
C ALA A 540 10.88 35.61 0.78
N SER A 541 11.09 36.66 1.59
CA SER A 541 10.46 36.81 2.91
C SER A 541 8.95 37.02 2.83
N ARG A 542 8.46 37.60 1.73
CA ARG A 542 7.05 37.95 1.51
C ARG A 542 6.38 37.08 0.45
N TYR A 543 7.10 36.67 -0.58
CA TYR A 543 6.54 35.89 -1.68
C TYR A 543 7.24 34.55 -1.82
N ARG A 544 6.47 33.53 -2.20
CA ARG A 544 6.97 32.21 -2.60
C ARG A 544 6.34 31.83 -3.93
N ILE A 545 7.13 31.22 -4.81
CA ILE A 545 6.67 30.72 -6.10
C ILE A 545 6.69 29.20 -6.06
N VAL A 546 5.61 28.58 -6.53
CA VAL A 546 5.41 27.13 -6.56
C VAL A 546 5.03 26.75 -7.98
N GLU A 547 5.54 25.62 -8.50
CA GLU A 547 5.26 25.15 -9.87
C GLU A 547 5.52 26.22 -10.96
N GLU A 548 6.52 27.07 -10.75
CA GLU A 548 7.00 28.15 -11.65
C GLU A 548 6.06 29.37 -11.82
N ASP A 549 4.75 29.20 -11.73
CA ASP A 549 3.77 30.26 -12.05
C ASP A 549 2.77 30.60 -10.93
N ARG A 550 2.74 29.81 -9.84
CA ARG A 550 1.82 30.05 -8.72
C ARG A 550 2.47 30.90 -7.64
N TYR A 551 1.93 32.09 -7.43
CA TYR A 551 2.44 33.06 -6.45
C TYR A 551 1.73 32.91 -5.11
N PHE A 552 2.49 32.88 -4.03
CA PHE A 552 2.00 32.88 -2.66
C PHE A 552 2.52 34.11 -1.93
N GLU A 553 1.67 34.73 -1.12
CA GLU A 553 2.04 35.81 -0.21
C GLU A 553 2.03 35.33 1.24
N ARG A 554 2.99 35.82 2.02
CA ARG A 554 3.13 35.54 3.44
C ARG A 554 1.93 36.08 4.23
N GLN A 555 1.35 35.21 5.04
CA GLN A 555 0.33 35.48 6.05
C GLN A 555 0.83 35.02 7.43
N LEU A 556 0.00 35.18 8.45
CA LEU A 556 0.29 34.64 9.79
C LEU A 556 0.27 33.11 9.76
N PRO A 557 1.38 32.42 10.10
CA PRO A 557 1.39 30.97 10.19
C PRO A 557 0.67 30.45 11.44
N ASP A 558 0.40 29.14 11.45
CA ASP A 558 -0.11 28.45 12.63
C ASP A 558 0.90 28.55 13.79
N ILE A 559 0.41 28.76 15.00
CA ILE A 559 1.26 28.85 16.20
C ILE A 559 2.04 27.55 16.43
N HIS A 560 1.51 26.39 16.07
CA HIS A 560 2.23 25.12 16.22
C HIS A 560 3.41 25.06 15.25
N HIS A 561 3.24 25.54 14.01
CA HIS A 561 4.33 25.67 13.06
C HIS A 561 5.40 26.66 13.54
N GLU A 562 5.02 27.83 14.07
CA GLU A 562 5.97 28.79 14.66
C GLU A 562 6.77 28.20 15.83
N ARG A 563 6.19 27.22 16.54
CA ARG A 563 6.85 26.49 17.63
C ARG A 563 7.65 25.27 17.16
N GLY A 564 7.76 25.09 15.85
CA GLY A 564 8.57 24.08 15.19
C GLY A 564 7.87 22.74 14.98
N LEU A 565 6.56 22.61 15.22
CA LEU A 565 5.87 21.33 15.02
C LEU A 565 5.71 21.05 13.52
N ASP A 566 6.01 19.82 13.13
CA ASP A 566 5.75 19.29 11.79
C ASP A 566 4.33 18.68 11.73
N CYS A 567 3.76 18.51 10.54
CA CYS A 567 2.41 17.93 10.37
C CYS A 567 2.27 16.57 11.08
N ILE A 568 3.35 15.76 11.08
CA ILE A 568 3.35 14.45 11.73
C ILE A 568 3.29 14.55 13.26
N ASP A 569 3.61 15.67 13.89
CA ASP A 569 3.53 15.81 15.35
C ASP A 569 2.08 15.77 15.84
N CYS A 570 1.14 16.21 15.00
CA CYS A 570 -0.29 16.22 15.26
C CYS A 570 -1.01 15.00 14.66
N HIS A 571 -0.48 14.39 13.60
CA HIS A 571 -1.12 13.25 12.91
C HIS A 571 -0.54 11.90 13.28
N THR A 572 -1.40 10.88 13.45
CA THR A 572 -0.99 9.50 13.74
C THR A 572 -0.80 8.67 12.47
N SER A 573 -0.21 7.47 12.62
CA SER A 573 -0.07 6.54 11.50
C SER A 573 -1.42 6.08 10.95
N THR A 574 -2.43 5.90 11.81
CA THR A 574 -3.77 5.44 11.38
C THR A 574 -4.58 6.56 10.71
N GLU A 575 -4.35 7.83 11.09
CA GLU A 575 -4.96 8.96 10.40
C GLU A 575 -4.42 9.18 8.98
N VAL A 576 -3.12 8.92 8.76
CA VAL A 576 -2.47 9.15 7.46
C VAL A 576 -2.49 7.90 6.59
N MET A 577 -2.05 6.76 7.12
CA MET A 577 -1.95 5.47 6.41
C MET A 577 -3.23 4.63 6.53
N GLY A 578 -4.26 5.10 7.22
CA GLY A 578 -5.53 4.40 7.40
C GLY A 578 -5.57 3.48 8.62
N ASP A 579 -6.78 3.27 9.14
CA ASP A 579 -7.09 2.38 10.27
C ASP A 579 -7.56 0.98 9.80
N GLY A 580 -7.49 0.72 8.49
CA GLY A 580 -7.94 -0.53 7.86
C GLY A 580 -9.41 -0.53 7.43
N MET A 581 -10.18 0.48 7.83
CA MET A 581 -11.55 0.71 7.39
C MET A 581 -11.56 1.63 6.17
N VAL A 582 -12.54 1.44 5.28
CA VAL A 582 -12.76 2.35 4.16
C VAL A 582 -13.68 3.47 4.62
N HIS A 583 -13.20 4.70 4.56
CA HIS A 583 -13.97 5.87 4.96
C HIS A 583 -14.43 6.66 3.74
N ALA A 584 -15.73 6.97 3.67
CA ALA A 584 -16.27 7.80 2.60
C ALA A 584 -15.78 9.26 2.66
N ARG A 585 -15.35 9.73 3.84
CA ARG A 585 -14.94 11.13 4.08
C ARG A 585 -13.75 11.20 5.05
N LYS A 586 -12.89 12.21 4.91
CA LYS A 586 -11.71 12.45 5.78
C LYS A 586 -12.03 12.42 7.28
N ARG A 587 -13.18 12.99 7.70
CA ARG A 587 -13.64 12.98 9.10
C ARG A 587 -13.77 11.57 9.70
N GLY A 588 -14.08 10.59 8.86
CA GLY A 588 -14.24 9.20 9.27
C GLY A 588 -12.91 8.58 9.68
N GLN A 589 -11.78 9.11 9.18
CA GLN A 589 -10.43 8.63 9.46
C GLN A 589 -9.68 9.50 10.50
N MET A 590 -10.01 10.79 10.63
CA MET A 590 -9.39 11.68 11.63
C MET A 590 -9.84 11.34 13.06
N ARG A 591 -8.92 11.44 14.02
CA ARG A 591 -9.06 11.07 15.43
C ARG A 591 -8.56 12.15 16.38
N VAL A 592 -7.46 12.83 16.05
CA VAL A 592 -6.80 13.77 16.96
C VAL A 592 -7.58 15.08 17.05
N ALA A 593 -7.86 15.52 18.27
CA ALA A 593 -8.52 16.78 18.58
C ALA A 593 -7.63 17.67 19.48
N CYS A 594 -7.90 18.98 19.49
CA CYS A 594 -7.15 19.94 20.32
C CYS A 594 -7.10 19.51 21.79
N ILE A 595 -8.20 18.96 22.33
CA ILE A 595 -8.32 18.54 23.73
C ILE A 595 -7.52 17.28 24.09
N ASP A 596 -7.03 16.53 23.09
CA ASP A 596 -6.18 15.36 23.30
C ASP A 596 -4.73 15.76 23.61
N CYS A 597 -4.37 17.03 23.39
CA CYS A 597 -3.08 17.63 23.77
C CYS A 597 -3.25 18.82 24.74
N HIS A 598 -4.35 19.55 24.63
CA HIS A 598 -4.69 20.70 25.48
C HIS A 598 -5.84 20.33 26.43
N ALA A 599 -5.49 19.75 27.57
CA ALA A 599 -6.46 19.36 28.59
C ALA A 599 -7.43 20.53 28.93
N PRO A 600 -8.75 20.29 28.99
CA PRO A 600 -9.69 21.30 29.47
C PRO A 600 -9.29 21.81 30.85
N ALA A 601 -9.37 23.12 31.09
CA ALA A 601 -8.97 23.73 32.35
C ALA A 601 -9.55 22.98 33.58
N GLY A 602 -8.69 22.52 34.48
CA GLY A 602 -9.07 21.79 35.69
C GLY A 602 -9.38 20.30 35.50
N LYS A 603 -9.17 19.74 34.30
CA LYS A 603 -9.27 18.30 34.03
C LYS A 603 -7.89 17.73 33.63
N PRO A 604 -7.59 16.48 33.99
CA PRO A 604 -6.38 15.81 33.50
C PRO A 604 -6.52 15.43 32.02
N LEU A 605 -5.39 15.22 31.35
CA LEU A 605 -5.37 14.68 30.00
C LEU A 605 -5.79 13.21 30.00
N PRO A 606 -6.59 12.74 29.02
CA PRO A 606 -6.83 11.31 28.86
C PRO A 606 -5.51 10.59 28.53
N THR A 607 -5.20 9.51 29.26
CA THR A 607 -3.98 8.73 29.07
C THR A 607 -4.22 7.23 28.92
N LEU A 608 -3.22 6.53 28.39
CA LEU A 608 -3.08 5.08 28.44
C LEU A 608 -1.75 4.71 29.14
N PRO A 609 -1.69 3.61 29.90
CA PRO A 609 -0.44 3.12 30.46
C PRO A 609 0.49 2.58 29.36
N ALA A 610 1.81 2.64 29.56
CA ALA A 610 2.80 2.12 28.61
C ALA A 610 2.59 0.64 28.24
N SER A 611 2.08 -0.18 29.18
CA SER A 611 1.72 -1.58 28.94
C SER A 611 0.58 -1.74 27.92
N GLY A 612 -0.31 -0.74 27.83
CA GLY A 612 -1.46 -0.70 26.93
C GLY A 612 -1.16 -0.24 25.50
N LEU A 613 0.09 0.09 25.18
CA LEU A 613 0.49 0.42 23.81
C LEU A 613 0.37 -0.81 22.90
N ASP A 614 -0.17 -0.59 21.70
CA ASP A 614 -0.25 -1.61 20.66
C ASP A 614 1.16 -1.94 20.08
N PRO A 615 1.30 -3.07 19.37
CA PRO A 615 2.59 -3.49 18.82
C PRO A 615 3.23 -2.50 17.83
N GLU A 616 2.44 -1.76 17.04
CA GLU A 616 2.96 -0.78 16.09
C GLU A 616 3.50 0.43 16.84
N SER A 617 2.75 0.97 17.80
CA SER A 617 3.21 2.07 18.67
C SER A 617 4.52 1.73 19.39
N LYS A 618 4.65 0.51 19.91
CA LYS A 618 5.89 0.02 20.55
C LYS A 618 7.07 0.01 19.56
N ARG A 619 6.87 -0.45 18.33
CA ARG A 619 7.89 -0.47 17.28
C ARG A 619 8.28 0.95 16.85
N ILE A 620 7.31 1.86 16.71
CA ILE A 620 7.57 3.27 16.39
C ILE A 620 8.46 3.89 17.48
N LEU A 621 8.11 3.73 18.75
CA LEU A 621 8.91 4.24 19.86
C LEU A 621 10.33 3.66 19.88
N ALA A 622 10.46 2.34 19.69
CA ALA A 622 11.77 1.67 19.61
C ALA A 622 12.62 2.18 18.44
N SER A 623 12.00 2.46 17.28
CA SER A 623 12.68 3.00 16.11
C SER A 623 13.12 4.45 16.29
N ARG A 624 12.37 5.24 17.05
CA ARG A 624 12.63 6.68 17.23
C ARG A 624 13.80 6.98 18.16
N LYS A 625 14.10 6.09 19.10
CA LYS A 625 15.22 6.21 20.06
C LYS A 625 15.31 7.60 20.72
N TRP A 626 14.17 8.21 21.05
CA TRP A 626 14.14 9.55 21.66
C TRP A 626 14.87 9.57 23.01
N PRO A 627 15.57 10.66 23.34
CA PRO A 627 16.30 10.77 24.60
C PRO A 627 15.36 10.95 25.81
N GLY A 628 15.85 10.52 26.98
CA GLY A 628 15.19 10.66 28.28
C GLY A 628 14.45 9.40 28.75
N PRO A 629 13.87 9.44 29.96
CA PRO A 629 13.20 8.28 30.53
C PRO A 629 11.94 7.92 29.74
N ALA A 630 11.65 6.62 29.70
CA ALA A 630 10.37 6.11 29.22
C ALA A 630 9.24 6.67 30.08
N ALA A 631 8.15 7.09 29.44
CA ALA A 631 7.00 7.60 30.16
C ALA A 631 6.17 6.45 30.74
N PRO A 632 5.62 6.58 31.97
CA PRO A 632 4.71 5.58 32.53
C PRO A 632 3.38 5.53 31.78
N SER A 633 2.98 6.65 31.17
CA SER A 633 1.75 6.75 30.39
C SER A 633 1.88 7.71 29.21
N TYR A 634 0.99 7.55 28.25
CA TYR A 634 0.94 8.30 26.99
C TYR A 634 -0.44 8.93 26.83
N GLY A 635 -0.54 10.07 26.16
CA GLY A 635 -1.82 10.68 25.79
C GLY A 635 -2.62 9.74 24.88
N ARG A 636 -3.95 9.82 24.96
CA ARG A 636 -4.83 9.07 24.05
C ARG A 636 -5.94 9.96 23.49
N THR A 637 -6.38 9.64 22.28
CA THR A 637 -7.55 10.26 21.66
C THR A 637 -8.85 9.77 22.30
N ALA A 638 -9.96 10.43 22.00
CA ALA A 638 -11.30 9.99 22.43
C ALA A 638 -11.67 8.57 21.96
N SER A 639 -11.13 8.11 20.82
CA SER A 639 -11.32 6.75 20.32
C SER A 639 -10.39 5.71 20.97
N GLY A 640 -9.51 6.14 21.89
CA GLY A 640 -8.57 5.29 22.60
C GLY A 640 -7.24 5.06 21.88
N GLU A 641 -6.97 5.76 20.77
CA GLU A 641 -5.70 5.63 20.05
C GLU A 641 -4.57 6.32 20.80
N ALA A 642 -3.40 5.69 20.83
CA ALA A 642 -2.22 6.21 21.51
C ALA A 642 -1.57 7.37 20.74
N LEU A 643 -1.35 8.48 21.43
CA LEU A 643 -0.50 9.57 20.99
C LEU A 643 0.92 9.32 21.50
N VAL A 644 1.69 8.51 20.77
CA VAL A 644 3.02 8.03 21.19
C VAL A 644 4.00 9.15 21.52
N ASN A 645 3.80 10.34 20.97
CA ASN A 645 4.62 11.52 21.21
C ASN A 645 4.07 12.45 22.30
N VAL A 646 2.93 12.14 22.91
CA VAL A 646 2.40 12.84 24.08
C VAL A 646 2.70 11.99 25.30
N LEU A 647 3.72 12.38 26.05
CA LEU A 647 4.20 11.69 27.25
C LEU A 647 3.55 12.31 28.48
N VAL A 648 3.14 11.46 29.43
CA VAL A 648 2.66 11.93 30.73
C VAL A 648 3.49 11.26 31.82
N ASP A 649 4.16 12.09 32.61
CA ASP A 649 5.08 11.63 33.66
C ASP A 649 4.34 11.08 34.90
N ALA A 650 5.10 10.64 35.91
CA ALA A 650 4.53 10.09 37.14
C ALA A 650 3.76 11.12 37.98
N ALA A 651 4.01 12.42 37.79
CA ALA A 651 3.28 13.50 38.42
C ALA A 651 2.01 13.90 37.64
N GLY A 652 1.75 13.27 36.50
CA GLY A 652 0.62 13.57 35.64
C GLY A 652 0.83 14.80 34.75
N LEU A 653 2.06 15.29 34.60
CA LEU A 653 2.38 16.44 33.76
C LEU A 653 2.58 16.01 32.31
N PRO A 654 1.79 16.55 31.35
CA PRO A 654 1.91 16.20 29.95
C PRO A 654 3.00 17.01 29.24
N ALA A 655 3.75 16.33 28.38
CA ALA A 655 4.70 16.93 27.45
C ALA A 655 4.58 16.26 26.08
N MET A 656 4.81 17.02 25.02
CA MET A 656 4.93 16.50 23.66
C MET A 656 6.40 16.36 23.28
N VAL A 657 6.74 15.30 22.56
CA VAL A 657 8.02 15.12 21.89
C VAL A 657 7.84 15.38 20.40
N ARG A 658 8.68 16.22 19.80
CA ARG A 658 8.69 16.38 18.34
C ARG A 658 9.21 15.09 17.71
N LYS A 659 8.43 14.48 16.82
CA LYS A 659 8.68 13.12 16.32
C LYS A 659 9.99 12.99 15.56
N ARG A 660 10.38 14.07 14.86
CA ARG A 660 11.63 14.15 14.08
C ARG A 660 12.86 14.36 14.96
N THR A 661 12.79 15.34 15.87
CA THR A 661 13.98 15.83 16.60
C THR A 661 14.15 15.23 17.99
N GLY A 662 13.11 14.61 18.56
CA GLY A 662 13.13 14.13 19.95
C GLY A 662 13.04 15.26 20.99
N GLU A 663 12.82 16.50 20.55
CA GLU A 663 12.77 17.67 21.40
C GLU A 663 11.46 17.71 22.21
N ARG A 664 11.55 17.92 23.53
CA ARG A 664 10.39 17.99 24.43
C ARG A 664 9.79 19.40 24.47
N ARG A 665 8.46 19.45 24.58
CA ARG A 665 7.63 20.65 24.65
C ARG A 665 6.58 20.47 25.75
N GLU A 666 6.43 21.48 26.59
CA GLU A 666 5.35 21.52 27.58
C GLU A 666 3.99 21.64 26.88
N LEU A 667 3.02 20.83 27.30
CA LEU A 667 1.63 20.95 26.87
C LEU A 667 0.83 21.76 27.89
N LYS A 668 0.20 22.83 27.42
CA LYS A 668 -0.60 23.73 28.27
C LYS A 668 -2.07 23.36 28.21
N ALA A 669 -2.70 23.30 29.38
CA ALA A 669 -4.15 23.20 29.49
C ALA A 669 -4.83 24.44 28.88
N THR A 670 -6.11 24.31 28.51
CA THR A 670 -6.90 25.45 28.05
C THR A 670 -7.09 26.48 29.17
N ALA A 671 -7.36 27.73 28.80
CA ALA A 671 -7.68 28.77 29.78
C ALA A 671 -9.06 28.52 30.41
N LYS A 672 -9.28 28.99 31.65
CA LYS A 672 -10.58 28.84 32.35
C LYS A 672 -11.75 29.39 31.53
N VAL A 673 -11.54 30.50 30.82
CA VAL A 673 -12.56 31.14 29.97
C VAL A 673 -13.09 30.22 28.87
N CYS A 674 -12.31 29.21 28.44
CA CYS A 674 -12.70 28.25 27.42
C CYS A 674 -13.77 27.25 27.90
N VAL A 675 -13.93 27.09 29.22
CA VAL A 675 -14.85 26.11 29.83
C VAL A 675 -15.80 26.75 30.84
N GLU A 676 -15.68 28.06 31.10
CA GLU A 676 -16.55 28.77 32.05
C GLU A 676 -17.76 29.41 31.34
N GLY A 677 -18.92 29.35 31.98
CA GLY A 677 -20.14 29.98 31.46
C GLY A 677 -20.91 29.13 30.44
N ARG A 678 -22.02 29.67 29.94
CA ARG A 678 -22.88 29.02 28.93
C ARG A 678 -22.96 29.77 27.60
N GLY A 679 -22.46 31.01 27.54
CA GLY A 679 -22.63 31.88 26.36
C GLY A 679 -21.95 31.34 25.10
N HIS A 680 -20.82 30.65 25.25
CA HIS A 680 -20.00 30.11 24.16
C HIS A 680 -19.85 28.58 24.21
N GLU A 681 -20.72 27.88 24.93
CA GLU A 681 -20.65 26.42 25.11
C GLU A 681 -20.67 25.63 23.79
N ARG A 682 -21.25 26.21 22.74
CA ARG A 682 -21.34 25.62 21.40
C ARG A 682 -20.12 25.92 20.53
N LEU A 683 -19.19 26.80 20.89
CA LEU A 683 -18.07 27.15 20.01
C LEU A 683 -17.04 26.03 19.93
N SER A 684 -16.56 25.73 18.71
CA SER A 684 -15.35 24.93 18.51
C SER A 684 -14.09 25.73 18.86
N CYS A 685 -12.97 25.04 19.12
CA CYS A 685 -11.68 25.70 19.29
C CYS A 685 -11.31 26.51 18.03
N GLY A 686 -11.53 25.96 16.83
CA GLY A 686 -11.30 26.63 15.55
C GLY A 686 -12.12 27.92 15.40
N SER A 687 -13.39 27.92 15.82
CA SER A 687 -14.23 29.13 15.78
C SER A 687 -13.61 30.33 16.50
N CYS A 688 -12.83 30.08 17.56
CA CYS A 688 -12.17 31.13 18.33
C CYS A 688 -10.74 31.41 17.86
N HIS A 689 -9.98 30.36 17.53
CA HIS A 689 -8.52 30.41 17.36
C HIS A 689 -8.04 30.48 15.91
N THR A 690 -8.92 30.30 14.92
CA THR A 690 -8.57 30.47 13.50
C THR A 690 -8.32 31.95 13.19
N ALA A 691 -7.12 32.30 12.73
CA ALA A 691 -6.78 33.68 12.37
C ALA A 691 -7.25 34.09 10.97
N TRP A 692 -7.21 33.16 10.01
CA TRP A 692 -7.67 33.38 8.65
C TRP A 692 -7.92 32.05 7.95
N ALA A 693 -8.69 32.05 6.88
CA ALA A 693 -8.89 30.90 6.01
C ALA A 693 -8.74 31.32 4.54
N PRO A 694 -8.19 30.45 3.69
CA PRO A 694 -8.19 30.69 2.25
C PRO A 694 -9.62 30.61 1.71
N ARG A 695 -10.02 31.60 0.91
CA ARG A 695 -11.37 31.66 0.32
C ARG A 695 -11.27 31.90 -1.18
N CYS A 696 -12.15 31.22 -1.91
CA CYS A 696 -12.42 31.42 -3.33
C CYS A 696 -13.92 31.62 -3.47
N ASN A 697 -14.34 32.84 -3.83
CA ASN A 697 -15.75 33.20 -3.74
C ASN A 697 -16.57 32.76 -4.95
N THR A 698 -15.96 32.59 -6.13
CA THR A 698 -16.66 32.14 -7.33
C THR A 698 -15.73 31.29 -8.20
N CYS A 699 -16.26 30.27 -8.87
CA CYS A 699 -15.57 29.60 -9.98
C CYS A 699 -16.54 29.18 -11.08
N HIS A 700 -16.01 29.04 -12.29
CA HIS A 700 -16.72 28.56 -13.46
C HIS A 700 -15.86 27.52 -14.15
N THR A 701 -16.38 26.31 -14.25
CA THR A 701 -15.73 25.21 -14.94
C THR A 701 -16.54 24.84 -16.17
N ALA A 702 -15.88 24.71 -17.31
CA ALA A 702 -16.53 24.36 -18.57
C ALA A 702 -15.71 23.33 -19.34
N TYR A 703 -16.39 22.48 -20.12
CA TYR A 703 -15.74 21.51 -20.98
C TYR A 703 -15.59 22.07 -22.40
N ASP A 704 -14.35 22.17 -22.89
CA ASP A 704 -14.05 22.50 -24.29
C ASP A 704 -13.73 21.21 -25.07
N PRO A 705 -14.62 20.76 -25.98
CA PRO A 705 -14.39 19.54 -26.77
C PRO A 705 -13.27 19.69 -27.84
N LYS A 706 -12.78 20.92 -28.10
CA LYS A 706 -11.70 21.20 -29.05
C LYS A 706 -10.33 21.26 -28.37
N GLY A 707 -10.28 21.41 -27.05
CA GLY A 707 -9.05 21.45 -26.26
C GLY A 707 -8.34 20.10 -26.20
N THR A 708 -7.14 20.11 -25.62
CA THR A 708 -6.34 18.90 -25.36
C THR A 708 -6.10 18.81 -23.86
N GLY A 709 -6.84 17.94 -23.18
CA GLY A 709 -6.68 17.70 -21.75
C GLY A 709 -5.63 16.63 -21.45
N PHE A 710 -5.30 16.47 -20.18
CA PHE A 710 -4.43 15.38 -19.70
C PHE A 710 -5.18 14.53 -18.68
N ASP A 711 -5.26 13.22 -18.91
CA ASP A 711 -5.86 12.29 -17.95
C ASP A 711 -4.79 11.86 -16.94
N PHE A 712 -4.85 12.42 -15.73
CA PHE A 712 -3.90 12.13 -14.66
C PHE A 712 -3.99 10.70 -14.11
N LEU A 713 -5.09 9.99 -14.35
CA LEU A 713 -5.23 8.60 -13.92
C LEU A 713 -4.50 7.64 -14.88
N THR A 714 -4.52 7.92 -16.18
CA THR A 714 -3.84 7.09 -17.19
C THR A 714 -2.46 7.61 -17.60
N GLY A 715 -2.16 8.89 -17.31
CA GLY A 715 -0.91 9.54 -17.67
C GLY A 715 -0.80 9.87 -19.16
N ALA A 716 -1.91 10.14 -19.83
CA ALA A 716 -1.97 10.36 -21.28
C ALA A 716 -2.75 11.63 -21.65
N GLU A 717 -2.36 12.24 -22.77
CA GLU A 717 -3.15 13.32 -23.39
C GLU A 717 -4.46 12.76 -23.95
N VAL A 718 -5.54 13.54 -23.82
CA VAL A 718 -6.88 13.20 -24.27
C VAL A 718 -7.51 14.37 -25.00
N LYS A 719 -8.42 14.06 -25.94
CA LYS A 719 -9.19 15.10 -26.64
C LYS A 719 -10.29 15.64 -25.73
N GLY A 720 -10.42 16.95 -25.70
CA GLY A 720 -11.35 17.69 -24.85
C GLY A 720 -10.75 18.00 -23.49
N GLU A 721 -11.00 19.21 -23.01
CA GLU A 721 -10.37 19.75 -21.80
C GLU A 721 -11.40 20.42 -20.88
N TRP A 722 -11.27 20.17 -19.58
CA TRP A 722 -11.96 20.90 -18.54
C TRP A 722 -11.17 22.17 -18.18
N VAL A 723 -11.76 23.33 -18.42
CA VAL A 723 -11.15 24.64 -18.13
C VAL A 723 -11.81 25.24 -16.89
N GLU A 724 -11.02 25.49 -15.86
CA GLU A 724 -11.45 26.17 -14.63
C GLU A 724 -11.05 27.65 -14.66
N LYS A 725 -12.02 28.53 -14.40
CA LYS A 725 -11.81 29.94 -14.12
C LYS A 725 -12.28 30.23 -12.70
N SER A 726 -11.50 30.98 -11.94
CA SER A 726 -11.87 31.37 -10.58
C SER A 726 -11.93 32.88 -10.43
N GLY A 727 -12.69 33.35 -9.44
CA GLY A 727 -12.60 34.70 -8.94
C GLY A 727 -11.40 34.88 -7.99
N PRO A 728 -11.24 36.07 -7.41
CA PRO A 728 -10.11 36.38 -6.55
C PRO A 728 -9.98 35.45 -5.34
N PHE A 729 -8.74 35.06 -5.04
CA PHE A 729 -8.38 34.36 -3.80
C PHE A 729 -8.12 35.36 -2.69
N VAL A 730 -8.72 35.13 -1.52
CA VAL A 730 -8.54 36.02 -0.36
C VAL A 730 -8.22 35.22 0.91
N ALA A 731 -7.29 35.73 1.70
CA ALA A 731 -7.06 35.32 3.08
C ALA A 731 -7.90 36.24 3.98
N ASP A 732 -8.93 35.68 4.62
CA ASP A 732 -9.84 36.45 5.47
C ASP A 732 -10.40 35.55 6.58
N LEU A 733 -11.12 36.12 7.54
CA LEU A 733 -11.79 35.34 8.56
C LEU A 733 -12.82 34.37 7.94
N PRO A 734 -12.96 33.16 8.49
CA PRO A 734 -13.96 32.20 8.04
C PRO A 734 -15.36 32.63 8.47
N THR A 735 -16.35 32.22 7.67
CA THR A 735 -17.76 32.24 8.04
C THR A 735 -18.01 31.21 9.14
N LEU A 736 -18.96 31.50 10.03
CA LEU A 736 -19.38 30.57 11.07
C LEU A 736 -20.71 29.90 10.69
N GLY A 737 -20.86 28.66 11.11
CA GLY A 737 -22.07 27.87 10.89
C GLY A 737 -22.21 26.79 11.94
N VAL A 738 -23.26 25.98 11.82
CA VAL A 738 -23.55 24.91 12.78
C VAL A 738 -23.17 23.57 12.17
N ARG A 739 -22.44 22.77 12.95
CA ARG A 739 -22.12 21.38 12.69
C ARG A 739 -22.76 20.49 13.75
N ARG A 740 -23.47 19.47 13.31
CA ARG A 740 -23.97 18.38 14.15
C ARG A 740 -22.85 17.37 14.37
N VAL A 741 -22.47 17.16 15.62
CA VAL A 741 -21.44 16.23 16.06
C VAL A 741 -22.13 15.04 16.70
N GLU A 742 -22.11 13.92 15.98
CA GLU A 742 -22.51 12.61 16.49
C GLU A 742 -21.43 12.09 17.46
N ALA A 743 -21.83 11.57 18.60
CA ALA A 743 -20.94 10.93 19.57
C ALA A 743 -21.47 9.54 19.90
N ALA A 744 -20.61 8.53 19.85
CA ALA A 744 -21.01 7.15 20.15
C ALA A 744 -21.59 7.05 21.56
N GLY A 745 -22.86 6.64 21.67
CA GLY A 745 -23.56 6.50 22.96
C GLY A 745 -24.00 7.82 23.62
N ALA A 746 -23.94 8.96 22.91
CA ALA A 746 -24.40 10.25 23.41
C ALA A 746 -25.36 10.92 22.42
N ALA A 747 -26.22 11.81 22.93
CA ALA A 747 -27.08 12.61 22.08
C ALA A 747 -26.23 13.49 21.13
N PRO A 748 -26.64 13.66 19.87
CA PRO A 748 -25.96 14.54 18.93
C PRO A 748 -25.86 15.95 19.53
N ARG A 749 -24.67 16.54 19.50
CA ARG A 749 -24.44 17.91 19.96
C ARG A 749 -24.21 18.82 18.77
N GLU A 750 -24.69 20.05 18.84
CA GLU A 750 -24.35 21.08 17.85
C GLU A 750 -23.11 21.85 18.29
N SER A 751 -22.23 22.12 17.33
CA SER A 751 -21.05 22.96 17.48
C SER A 751 -21.10 24.07 16.44
N VAL A 752 -20.80 25.30 16.84
CA VAL A 752 -20.45 26.37 15.90
C VAL A 752 -19.02 26.10 15.43
N ASP A 753 -18.81 26.13 14.12
CA ASP A 753 -17.52 25.80 13.50
C ASP A 753 -17.21 26.71 12.31
N THR A 754 -16.01 26.57 11.74
CA THR A 754 -15.51 27.39 10.64
C THR A 754 -15.87 26.83 9.26
N PHE A 755 -16.32 27.73 8.39
CA PHE A 755 -16.72 27.44 7.03
C PHE A 755 -16.13 28.47 6.08
N VAL A 756 -15.87 28.03 4.85
CA VAL A 756 -15.50 28.91 3.74
C VAL A 756 -16.45 28.67 2.58
N PRO A 757 -16.62 29.64 1.67
CA PRO A 757 -17.17 29.37 0.36
C PRO A 757 -16.36 28.22 -0.25
N GLY A 758 -16.99 27.05 -0.34
CA GLY A 758 -16.34 25.87 -0.89
C GLY A 758 -16.50 25.85 -2.40
N MET A 759 -17.71 26.20 -2.85
CA MET A 759 -18.22 25.91 -4.18
C MET A 759 -19.40 26.85 -4.49
N ILE A 760 -19.14 28.13 -4.76
CA ILE A 760 -20.12 29.00 -5.43
C ILE A 760 -19.75 28.96 -6.90
N LEU A 761 -20.31 27.98 -7.61
CA LEU A 761 -19.77 27.58 -8.89
C LEU A 761 -20.85 27.29 -9.92
N THR A 762 -20.48 27.53 -11.16
CA THR A 762 -21.19 27.08 -12.33
C THR A 762 -20.34 26.02 -13.03
N VAL A 763 -20.93 24.85 -13.31
CA VAL A 763 -20.32 23.84 -14.20
C VAL A 763 -21.14 23.77 -15.47
N ASP A 764 -20.49 23.95 -16.62
CA ASP A 764 -21.09 23.61 -17.91
C ASP A 764 -20.80 22.16 -18.22
N VAL A 765 -21.80 21.31 -18.00
CA VAL A 765 -21.73 19.86 -18.19
C VAL A 765 -21.97 19.56 -19.68
N PRO A 766 -21.04 18.85 -20.36
CA PRO A 766 -21.21 18.50 -21.76
C PRO A 766 -22.33 17.47 -21.96
N GLU A 767 -22.76 17.30 -23.20
CA GLU A 767 -23.65 16.20 -23.59
C GLU A 767 -22.97 14.86 -23.33
N ALA A 768 -23.64 13.97 -22.61
CA ALA A 768 -23.14 12.63 -22.27
C ALA A 768 -24.31 11.67 -21.99
N ASP A 769 -24.15 10.39 -22.36
CA ASP A 769 -25.13 9.32 -22.10
C ASP A 769 -26.57 9.66 -22.53
N GLY A 770 -26.72 10.37 -23.66
CA GLY A 770 -28.02 10.81 -24.19
C GLY A 770 -28.67 11.97 -23.42
N LYS A 771 -27.98 12.57 -22.45
CA LYS A 771 -28.42 13.79 -21.75
C LYS A 771 -27.80 15.03 -22.43
N PRO A 772 -28.62 16.05 -22.78
CA PRO A 772 -28.11 17.26 -23.41
C PRO A 772 -27.16 18.05 -22.49
N ALA A 773 -26.29 18.84 -23.11
CA ALA A 773 -25.44 19.78 -22.38
C ALA A 773 -26.29 20.77 -21.57
N HIS A 774 -25.84 21.07 -20.35
CA HIS A 774 -26.57 21.95 -19.42
C HIS A 774 -25.61 22.57 -18.40
N SER A 775 -26.03 23.69 -17.80
CA SER A 775 -25.27 24.36 -16.75
C SER A 775 -25.82 24.03 -15.36
N VAL A 776 -24.92 23.75 -14.42
CA VAL A 776 -25.24 23.43 -13.03
C VAL A 776 -24.68 24.54 -12.12
N PHE A 777 -25.56 25.32 -11.51
CA PHE A 777 -25.17 26.26 -10.46
C PHE A 777 -25.30 25.63 -9.07
N ARG A 778 -24.29 25.83 -8.21
CA ARG A 778 -24.28 25.41 -6.81
C ARG A 778 -23.70 26.52 -5.94
N ARG A 779 -24.31 26.73 -4.77
CA ARG A 779 -23.78 27.59 -3.69
C ARG A 779 -23.58 26.75 -2.44
N LEU A 780 -22.37 26.25 -2.24
CA LEU A 780 -22.04 25.35 -1.14
C LEU A 780 -20.89 25.92 -0.31
N TYR A 781 -21.04 25.85 0.99
CA TYR A 781 -19.97 26.17 1.94
C TYR A 781 -19.36 24.89 2.47
N ALA A 782 -18.03 24.84 2.52
CA ALA A 782 -17.29 23.70 3.03
C ALA A 782 -16.89 23.93 4.48
N HIS A 783 -17.12 22.94 5.33
CA HIS A 783 -16.48 22.87 6.65
C HIS A 783 -14.97 22.72 6.46
N LEU A 784 -14.19 23.61 7.08
CA LEU A 784 -12.74 23.67 6.89
C LEU A 784 -12.03 23.94 8.21
N GLU A 785 -10.99 23.16 8.51
CA GLU A 785 -9.95 23.51 9.47
C GLU A 785 -8.75 24.07 8.69
N PRO A 786 -8.53 25.39 8.66
CA PRO A 786 -7.56 26.01 7.78
C PRO A 786 -6.11 25.89 8.26
N HIS A 787 -5.86 25.36 9.47
CA HIS A 787 -4.51 25.25 10.03
C HIS A 787 -3.82 26.61 10.16
N THR A 788 -4.53 27.58 10.74
CA THR A 788 -4.03 28.94 11.02
C THR A 788 -4.31 29.30 12.47
N THR A 789 -4.23 28.30 13.35
CA THR A 789 -4.53 28.42 14.77
C THR A 789 -3.57 29.41 15.42
N ARG A 790 -4.11 30.31 16.25
CA ARG A 790 -3.34 31.29 17.02
C ARG A 790 -3.64 31.22 18.50
N ARG A 791 -2.72 31.79 19.30
CA ARG A 791 -2.96 32.02 20.73
C ARG A 791 -4.03 33.10 20.92
N GLU A 792 -3.96 34.15 20.11
CA GLU A 792 -4.95 35.21 20.06
C GLU A 792 -6.28 34.67 19.52
N VAL A 793 -7.39 35.09 20.13
CA VAL A 793 -8.74 34.70 19.69
C VAL A 793 -9.40 35.84 18.92
N ARG A 794 -10.41 35.49 18.12
CA ARG A 794 -11.30 36.44 17.45
C ARG A 794 -11.91 37.45 18.43
N SER A 795 -12.02 38.71 17.98
CA SER A 795 -12.72 39.76 18.73
C SER A 795 -14.22 39.49 18.77
N CYS A 796 -14.93 39.99 19.78
CA CYS A 796 -16.38 39.80 19.88
C CYS A 796 -17.09 40.39 18.64
N LYS A 797 -16.63 41.57 18.19
CA LYS A 797 -17.19 42.23 16.99
C LYS A 797 -17.00 41.41 15.72
N SER A 798 -15.88 40.70 15.57
CA SER A 798 -15.62 39.85 14.39
C SER A 798 -16.53 38.62 14.29
N CYS A 799 -17.30 38.30 15.33
CA CYS A 799 -18.30 37.22 15.31
C CYS A 799 -19.73 37.76 15.34
N HIS A 800 -19.98 38.80 16.14
CA HIS A 800 -21.33 39.31 16.41
C HIS A 800 -21.76 40.48 15.52
N ASN A 801 -20.82 41.22 14.91
CA ASN A 801 -21.09 42.41 14.11
C ASN A 801 -20.51 42.30 12.69
N ASP A 802 -19.92 41.17 12.34
CA ASP A 802 -19.33 40.93 11.03
C ASP A 802 -20.33 40.14 10.15
N PRO A 803 -20.81 40.72 9.03
CA PRO A 803 -21.73 40.02 8.13
C PRO A 803 -21.10 38.78 7.48
N VAL A 804 -19.78 38.73 7.32
CA VAL A 804 -19.07 37.57 6.79
C VAL A 804 -19.15 36.39 7.76
N ALA A 805 -18.90 36.64 9.04
CA ALA A 805 -19.01 35.62 10.09
C ALA A 805 -20.43 35.03 10.17
N LEU A 806 -21.44 35.86 9.94
CA LEU A 806 -22.86 35.46 9.94
C LEU A 806 -23.32 34.80 8.63
N GLY A 807 -22.51 34.82 7.58
CA GLY A 807 -22.82 34.21 6.28
C GLY A 807 -23.61 35.10 5.32
N TYR A 808 -23.70 36.42 5.57
CA TYR A 808 -24.38 37.38 4.68
C TYR A 808 -23.51 37.87 3.51
N GLY A 809 -22.22 37.51 3.49
CA GLY A 809 -21.24 38.03 2.54
C GLY A 809 -20.62 39.35 3.01
N LYS A 810 -19.65 39.86 2.25
CA LYS A 810 -19.01 41.14 2.51
C LYS A 810 -20.02 42.27 2.34
N GLY A 811 -19.89 43.29 3.18
CA GLY A 811 -20.78 44.44 3.15
C GLY A 811 -20.76 45.22 4.45
N ARG A 812 -21.69 46.17 4.54
CA ARG A 812 -21.81 47.07 5.68
C ARG A 812 -23.01 46.68 6.52
N LEU A 813 -22.77 46.12 7.70
CA LEU A 813 -23.79 45.78 8.70
C LEU A 813 -23.84 46.88 9.77
N ARG A 814 -24.98 47.54 9.93
CA ARG A 814 -25.17 48.66 10.87
C ARG A 814 -26.37 48.45 11.77
N TYR A 815 -26.19 48.77 13.05
CA TYR A 815 -27.27 48.88 14.01
C TYR A 815 -27.76 50.33 14.06
N GLU A 816 -28.99 50.57 13.63
CA GLU A 816 -29.62 51.89 13.58
C GLU A 816 -30.65 52.01 14.70
N ILE A 817 -30.50 53.03 15.56
CA ILE A 817 -31.45 53.33 16.63
C ILE A 817 -32.36 54.48 16.18
N ARG A 818 -33.68 54.27 16.22
CA ARG A 818 -34.70 55.30 15.94
C ARG A 818 -35.72 55.31 17.09
N GLY A 819 -35.63 56.34 17.95
CA GLY A 819 -36.43 56.42 19.17
C GLY A 819 -36.12 55.27 20.14
N ALA A 820 -37.16 54.57 20.61
CA ALA A 820 -37.03 53.42 21.51
C ALA A 820 -36.83 52.07 20.79
N SER A 821 -36.66 52.06 19.46
CA SER A 821 -36.51 50.83 18.66
C SER A 821 -35.21 50.86 17.87
N GLY A 822 -34.47 49.74 17.90
CA GLY A 822 -33.27 49.57 17.08
C GLY A 822 -33.46 48.50 16.01
N ARG A 823 -32.82 48.67 14.85
CA ARG A 823 -32.91 47.71 13.74
C ARG A 823 -31.55 47.53 13.07
N TRP A 824 -31.26 46.31 12.65
CA TRP A 824 -30.10 46.00 11.83
C TRP A 824 -30.40 46.27 10.35
N ARG A 825 -29.45 46.90 9.66
CA ARG A 825 -29.43 47.10 8.21
C ARG A 825 -28.15 46.51 7.63
N PHE A 826 -28.29 45.66 6.62
CA PHE A 826 -27.17 45.16 5.83
C PHE A 826 -27.20 45.77 4.43
N THR A 827 -26.03 46.19 3.95
CA THR A 827 -25.81 46.61 2.55
C THR A 827 -24.68 45.75 1.99
N PRO A 828 -24.95 44.83 1.05
CA PRO A 828 -23.91 43.96 0.49
C PRO A 828 -22.90 44.77 -0.32
N ALA A 829 -21.64 44.30 -0.34
CA ALA A 829 -20.58 44.86 -1.16
C ALA A 829 -20.63 44.30 -2.60
N GLU A 830 -21.04 43.04 -2.73
CA GLU A 830 -21.18 42.36 -4.01
C GLU A 830 -22.63 42.43 -4.52
N PRO A 831 -22.84 42.53 -5.84
CA PRO A 831 -24.18 42.45 -6.41
C PRO A 831 -24.78 41.04 -6.22
N PRO A 832 -26.11 40.93 -6.20
CA PRO A 832 -26.78 39.64 -6.18
C PRO A 832 -26.53 38.86 -7.47
N LEU A 833 -26.26 37.55 -7.37
CA LEU A 833 -26.11 36.70 -8.54
C LEU A 833 -27.47 36.40 -9.17
N PRO A 834 -27.59 36.39 -10.52
CA PRO A 834 -28.85 36.07 -11.18
C PRO A 834 -29.43 34.69 -10.83
N ALA A 835 -28.55 33.74 -10.48
CA ALA A 835 -28.94 32.35 -10.21
C ALA A 835 -29.80 32.19 -8.94
N ASP A 836 -29.61 33.04 -7.93
CA ASP A 836 -30.30 32.89 -6.63
C ASP A 836 -30.59 34.19 -5.87
N GLY A 837 -30.23 35.35 -6.43
CA GLY A 837 -30.51 36.66 -5.83
C GLY A 837 -29.67 36.98 -4.58
N LEU A 838 -28.69 36.13 -4.22
CA LEU A 838 -27.80 36.38 -3.08
C LEU A 838 -26.51 37.06 -3.53
N PRO A 839 -25.90 37.92 -2.70
CA PRO A 839 -24.57 38.46 -2.96
C PRO A 839 -23.58 37.36 -3.34
N ALA A 840 -22.65 37.65 -4.25
CA ALA A 840 -21.73 36.65 -4.81
C ALA A 840 -21.02 35.81 -3.74
N ASP A 841 -20.67 36.40 -2.60
CA ASP A 841 -19.94 35.75 -1.51
C ASP A 841 -20.80 35.42 -0.28
N ALA A 842 -22.13 35.48 -0.37
CA ALA A 842 -23.03 35.14 0.73
C ALA A 842 -23.30 33.63 0.82
N TRP A 843 -23.57 33.13 2.03
CA TRP A 843 -24.09 31.77 2.27
C TRP A 843 -25.61 31.75 2.42
N ILE A 844 -26.15 32.79 3.05
CA ILE A 844 -27.55 32.96 3.41
C ILE A 844 -28.01 34.42 3.24
N PRO A 845 -29.31 34.67 3.03
CA PRO A 845 -29.85 36.02 3.03
C PRO A 845 -29.80 36.68 4.43
N PHE A 846 -29.76 38.01 4.45
CA PHE A 846 -29.83 38.78 5.69
C PHE A 846 -31.14 38.51 6.45
N LEU A 847 -31.03 38.01 7.69
CA LEU A 847 -32.17 37.62 8.53
C LEU A 847 -33.15 36.67 7.83
N GLY A 848 -32.63 35.77 7.00
CA GLY A 848 -33.42 34.74 6.33
C GLY A 848 -32.76 33.36 6.39
N THR A 849 -33.46 32.37 5.83
CA THR A 849 -33.00 30.98 5.71
C THR A 849 -32.64 30.65 4.27
N ARG A 850 -31.93 29.54 4.09
CA ARG A 850 -31.73 28.90 2.79
C ARG A 850 -31.98 27.41 2.94
N ASP A 851 -32.80 26.88 2.05
CA ASP A 851 -33.16 25.46 2.02
C ASP A 851 -32.40 24.73 0.90
N GLY A 852 -32.50 23.39 0.90
CA GLY A 852 -31.82 22.54 -0.09
C GLY A 852 -30.35 22.29 0.23
N MET A 853 -29.54 22.08 -0.81
CA MET A 853 -28.12 21.75 -0.67
C MET A 853 -27.31 23.00 -0.29
N VAL A 854 -26.98 23.13 0.99
CA VAL A 854 -26.26 24.31 1.52
C VAL A 854 -24.77 24.09 1.74
N SER A 855 -24.35 22.83 1.73
CA SER A 855 -22.98 22.36 1.89
C SER A 855 -22.82 21.06 1.12
N THR A 856 -21.57 20.63 0.94
CA THR A 856 -21.24 19.27 0.45
C THR A 856 -21.50 18.19 1.51
N ARG A 857 -22.08 18.56 2.65
CA ARG A 857 -22.32 17.73 3.82
C ARG A 857 -23.71 17.96 4.38
N ASP A 858 -24.25 16.88 4.93
CA ASP A 858 -25.56 16.76 5.58
C ASP A 858 -25.52 17.07 7.09
N ASP A 859 -24.35 17.00 7.71
CA ASP A 859 -24.17 17.30 9.14
C ASP A 859 -23.89 18.77 9.43
N VAL A 860 -24.03 19.66 8.46
CA VAL A 860 -23.72 21.09 8.62
C VAL A 860 -24.79 21.97 8.00
N ARG A 861 -25.00 23.15 8.58
CA ARG A 861 -25.98 24.13 8.12
C ARG A 861 -25.55 25.56 8.47
N PRO A 862 -26.05 26.57 7.76
CA PRO A 862 -25.95 27.95 8.22
C PRO A 862 -26.79 28.18 9.48
N PHE A 863 -26.65 29.36 10.08
CA PHE A 863 -27.45 29.77 11.22
C PHE A 863 -28.94 29.92 10.87
N THR A 864 -29.83 29.48 11.77
CA THR A 864 -31.26 29.80 11.65
C THR A 864 -31.51 31.28 11.92
N VAL A 865 -32.70 31.78 11.58
CA VAL A 865 -33.06 33.19 11.83
C VAL A 865 -33.04 33.51 13.33
N GLU A 866 -33.43 32.58 14.19
CA GLU A 866 -33.38 32.71 15.64
C GLU A 866 -31.93 32.81 16.13
N GLU A 867 -31.03 31.98 15.61
CA GLU A 867 -29.61 32.03 15.94
C GLU A 867 -28.99 33.36 15.46
N GLN A 868 -29.30 33.79 14.24
CA GLN A 868 -28.87 35.09 13.71
C GLN A 868 -29.33 36.25 14.62
N ARG A 869 -30.62 36.27 15.01
CA ARG A 869 -31.16 37.29 15.92
C ARG A 869 -30.47 37.28 17.28
N ARG A 870 -30.19 36.10 17.85
CA ARG A 870 -29.46 35.96 19.12
C ARG A 870 -28.03 36.48 19.03
N ILE A 871 -27.33 36.19 17.94
CA ILE A 871 -25.96 36.68 17.71
C ILE A 871 -25.97 38.21 17.57
N LEU A 872 -26.88 38.76 16.77
CA LEU A 872 -27.04 40.19 16.52
C LEU A 872 -27.57 40.97 17.74
N LEU A 873 -28.28 40.32 18.66
CA LEU A 873 -28.69 40.90 19.94
C LEU A 873 -27.47 41.23 20.80
N VAL A 874 -26.51 40.31 20.92
CA VAL A 874 -25.21 40.60 21.57
C VAL A 874 -24.44 41.64 20.76
N GLY A 875 -24.51 41.57 19.42
CA GLY A 875 -23.86 42.54 18.56
C GLY A 875 -24.33 43.99 18.75
N ALA A 876 -25.60 44.19 19.11
CA ALA A 876 -26.15 45.50 19.42
C ALA A 876 -25.53 46.06 20.71
N CYS A 877 -25.27 45.22 21.71
CA CYS A 877 -24.53 45.64 22.91
C CYS A 877 -23.12 46.11 22.55
N LEU A 878 -22.44 45.44 21.61
CA LEU A 878 -21.09 45.79 21.14
C LEU A 878 -21.04 47.08 20.31
N SER A 879 -22.19 47.61 19.88
CA SER A 879 -22.28 48.95 19.28
C SER A 879 -22.12 50.07 20.32
N CYS A 880 -22.38 49.79 21.60
CA CYS A 880 -22.30 50.77 22.69
C CYS A 880 -21.22 50.44 23.74
N HIS A 881 -20.88 49.15 23.91
CA HIS A 881 -19.92 48.69 24.89
C HIS A 881 -18.62 48.22 24.24
N ASP A 882 -17.50 48.56 24.88
CA ASP A 882 -16.21 47.94 24.57
C ASP A 882 -16.25 46.44 24.91
N GLU A 883 -15.65 45.61 24.06
CA GLU A 883 -15.70 44.14 24.22
C GLU A 883 -14.99 43.64 25.48
N ARG A 884 -14.06 44.43 26.06
CA ARG A 884 -13.35 44.11 27.31
C ARG A 884 -14.06 44.66 28.54
N SER A 885 -15.16 45.40 28.35
CA SER A 885 -15.94 45.97 29.45
C SER A 885 -16.51 44.89 30.38
N ALA A 886 -16.77 45.24 31.64
CA ALA A 886 -17.33 44.30 32.61
C ALA A 886 -18.69 43.71 32.17
N PRO A 887 -19.63 44.49 31.57
CA PRO A 887 -20.87 43.94 31.03
C PRO A 887 -20.65 42.86 29.96
N MET A 888 -19.71 43.10 29.03
CA MET A 888 -19.42 42.15 27.95
C MET A 888 -18.64 40.91 28.43
N ARG A 889 -17.77 41.04 29.44
CA ARG A 889 -17.18 39.85 30.08
C ARG A 889 -18.22 39.03 30.85
N GLY A 890 -19.18 39.71 31.47
CA GLY A 890 -20.30 39.05 32.17
C GLY A 890 -21.27 38.31 31.25
N SER A 891 -21.47 38.80 30.01
CA SER A 891 -22.40 38.19 29.06
C SER A 891 -22.02 36.77 28.64
N VAL A 892 -20.72 36.46 28.60
CA VAL A 892 -20.21 35.10 28.29
C VAL A 892 -20.62 34.09 29.38
N ARG A 893 -20.70 34.53 30.64
CA ARG A 893 -21.07 33.66 31.77
C ARG A 893 -22.57 33.43 31.83
N ASP A 894 -23.35 34.51 31.86
CA ASP A 894 -24.81 34.50 31.88
C ASP A 894 -25.38 35.72 31.15
N PHE A 895 -25.69 35.54 29.87
CA PHE A 895 -26.25 36.61 29.05
C PHE A 895 -27.64 37.05 29.52
N LYS A 896 -28.47 36.14 30.03
CA LYS A 896 -29.83 36.48 30.50
C LYS A 896 -29.76 37.41 31.71
N SER A 897 -28.88 37.10 32.66
CA SER A 897 -28.61 37.95 33.82
C SER A 897 -27.99 39.30 33.41
N ALA A 898 -27.07 39.31 32.45
CA ALA A 898 -26.49 40.54 31.92
C ALA A 898 -27.55 41.44 31.27
N LEU A 899 -28.44 40.86 30.45
CA LEU A 899 -29.52 41.58 29.76
C LEU A 899 -30.59 42.13 30.72
N ALA A 900 -30.84 41.44 31.83
CA ALA A 900 -31.76 41.88 32.88
C ALA A 900 -31.25 43.13 33.64
N ARG A 901 -29.93 43.29 33.75
CA ARG A 901 -29.27 44.44 34.41
C ARG A 901 -29.02 45.62 33.47
N ARG A 902 -29.63 45.64 32.28
CA ARG A 902 -29.41 46.69 31.30
C ARG A 902 -29.92 48.05 31.80
N SER A 903 -29.24 49.12 31.37
CA SER A 903 -29.72 50.48 31.60
C SER A 903 -31.02 50.73 30.82
N PRO A 904 -31.94 51.57 31.31
CA PRO A 904 -33.08 52.03 30.52
C PRO A 904 -32.70 52.72 29.20
N LYS A 905 -31.46 53.20 29.08
CA LYS A 905 -30.91 53.79 27.85
C LYS A 905 -30.54 52.74 26.79
N CYS A 906 -30.49 51.46 27.14
CA CYS A 906 -30.17 50.39 26.20
C CYS A 906 -31.38 50.11 25.29
N VAL A 907 -31.26 50.50 24.02
CA VAL A 907 -32.22 50.14 22.99
C VAL A 907 -31.87 48.78 22.43
N LEU A 908 -32.82 47.84 22.46
CA LEU A 908 -32.65 46.49 21.94
C LEU A 908 -33.18 46.40 20.49
N PRO A 909 -32.70 45.43 19.69
CA PRO A 909 -33.25 45.18 18.37
C PRO A 909 -34.75 44.85 18.41
N ALA A 910 -35.52 45.34 17.45
CA ALA A 910 -36.95 45.01 17.34
C ALA A 910 -37.14 43.50 17.17
N GLY A 911 -37.97 42.89 18.03
CA GLY A 911 -38.25 41.45 18.02
C GLY A 911 -37.15 40.57 18.64
N SER A 912 -36.32 41.14 19.53
CA SER A 912 -35.29 40.42 20.29
C SER A 912 -35.74 39.90 21.65
#